data_AF-A0A7L3I1N6-F1
#
_entry.id   AF-A0A7L3I1N6-F1
#
_cell.length_a   1.000
_cell.length_b   1.000
_cell.length_c   1.000
_cell.angle_alpha   90.00
_cell.angle_beta   90.00
_cell.angle_gamma   90.00
#
_symmetry.space_group_name_H-M   'P 1'
#
loop_
_entity.id
_entity.type
_entity.pdbx_description
1 polymer ?
#
loop_
_entity_poly.entity_id
_entity_poly.type
_entity_poly.pdbx_seq_one_letter_code
_entity_poly.pdbx_strand_id
1 'polypeptide(L)'
;AGRARKRKSSFGSEAELQEAALRLLDHHQNLSDLLLEVGDSAKPGVQDGAEHQGASSESFIVSVLQEQASKLGVPTGTLAAKNAVANMERICRDSASPSRVPLLNSDQRKMLSCLLQTVKDLLANNMFCRSLFCEEMWKIKEPPVLEAVWHLHSSGIAGLAELLESPAGPAAVEWLCSSLCGLCEQAGDEDAGALIPSSFADFAIVFLQNGFEQASELGRRVEFQKVSYICRDVLQRMLAWVLDAVGKEKQEDVSLVQAVRFWLNVFNVSLYGSVAHPDSVQQFFRHTLTEVLTYNPVLKVSDAIQMQKEWSFTRTSPLLTALYRKLLMAFSVKESICQLQQVLETHEVNWQHVLSCVSTLVVCQAEAEQLFKDLLSHLLLKAFGNFDMENMITAFLIARQAALEGPAVFMPYSEWFKASFGNAGGHHGSSKKALVFLFEFLSELVPFESALYLKVHIMYPPFVPTKHRSLLLEYITLAKTRLADLKVAIEDMGLYEDLSSTNEAVQPQAQALRDVEKALQIFENTRKIPTSVIEASIFRRPYYTSWFLPALLRPRVLPKTPDGRMAFIDSLKRADKIPSNLYSTYLQACHAMKEKMLQDDSKGEPSHSKEPVEQLKAELAGLRTLVVDQAQWEEVPAQIAVVSDRLRRVLGDSREENEAAPLNSPIPVAVPAPRLEPCHQSVVDLLLTSFCQTLLAASSFNPPDRQGPCLSLVVKMMCGHRNLLPALLGRLCQLIYHQGPSLSAAHILGLAAFVIHLSESRALIPGVEANFGVSQAAPGKALSVSEYWSSLLVCRTEESFAFCLRFCTAAAAYLICKFSSCSHEDFCALIPPGLIKKLQHLVPRLSLEARGVVCEEARTALSWSSLSCPSLNYRRASLCLWKQARFQELLKEKAFQLSFREWLLMELEVCPEKDILSAAERQDFHYWAIYQRYLPAPSAAGGCDGDLEKACGVIINAILDSSQRLELGGCGQSKTSVSPEILCRLQELVLELRCRPKLLPGCLAAQRHFLFGILQGRLADRKHGSALEEQLWRQQELLLHRRILVGLPASTLITTCWKRNKTVLDCEDFFCFVNSELKNVCSRGYALSYDITAHFFRGLLNASLDCEDAAEEVSKALTTCQTKCPVVLLSAALWWPRLEPVLCSQWKRLFGAPLAEELDRLRGWHSSGTRFLCSGAVFPLSDPPWLLAAFLHGAILQHSELPLQVQLTGSLFSLQLLVALLFFSLLDLISARIAPK
;
A
#
# COMPACT_ATOMS: atom_id res chain seq x y z
N ALA A 1 11.52 -27.90 -83.80
CA ALA A 1 12.61 -26.96 -84.14
C ALA A 1 13.10 -26.28 -82.88
N GLY A 2 14.42 -26.21 -82.66
CA GLY A 2 15.05 -25.54 -81.50
C GLY A 2 16.05 -26.41 -80.74
N ARG A 3 17.34 -26.33 -81.09
CA ARG A 3 18.48 -27.00 -80.44
C ARG A 3 18.81 -26.37 -79.07
N ALA A 4 19.17 -27.18 -78.07
CA ALA A 4 19.87 -26.72 -76.86
C ALA A 4 21.14 -27.56 -76.63
N ARG A 5 22.26 -26.86 -76.46
CA ARG A 5 23.65 -27.37 -76.33
C ARG A 5 23.85 -28.07 -74.98
N LYS A 6 24.47 -29.27 -74.99
CA LYS A 6 25.18 -29.86 -73.84
C LYS A 6 26.36 -28.97 -73.43
N ARG A 7 26.42 -28.53 -72.17
CA ARG A 7 27.65 -28.00 -71.55
C ARG A 7 28.54 -29.17 -71.12
N LYS A 8 29.83 -29.07 -71.45
CA LYS A 8 30.91 -30.04 -71.13
C LYS A 8 31.31 -29.93 -69.66
N SER A 9 31.66 -31.08 -69.08
CA SER A 9 32.39 -31.21 -67.82
C SER A 9 33.79 -30.59 -67.91
N SER A 10 34.32 -30.08 -66.81
CA SER A 10 35.57 -29.32 -66.72
C SER A 10 36.79 -30.14 -66.29
N PHE A 11 36.81 -31.46 -66.52
CA PHE A 11 38.04 -32.25 -66.36
C PHE A 11 38.17 -33.24 -67.52
N GLY A 12 39.34 -33.23 -68.17
CA GLY A 12 39.65 -34.03 -69.34
C GLY A 12 40.91 -34.86 -69.12
N SER A 13 40.74 -36.18 -69.00
CA SER A 13 41.78 -37.22 -68.91
C SER A 13 42.30 -37.59 -67.51
N GLU A 14 42.48 -38.90 -67.33
CA GLU A 14 43.05 -39.57 -66.16
C GLU A 14 44.52 -39.17 -65.90
N ALA A 15 45.21 -38.69 -66.93
CA ALA A 15 46.58 -38.17 -66.86
C ALA A 15 46.64 -36.77 -66.21
N GLU A 16 45.68 -35.88 -66.48
CA GLU A 16 45.58 -34.58 -65.79
C GLU A 16 45.21 -34.75 -64.30
N LEU A 17 44.45 -35.80 -63.97
CA LEU A 17 44.14 -36.20 -62.60
C LEU A 17 45.36 -36.79 -61.89
N GLN A 18 46.14 -37.65 -62.54
CA GLN A 18 47.41 -38.14 -62.01
C GLN A 18 48.45 -37.03 -61.85
N GLU A 19 48.52 -36.08 -62.78
CA GLU A 19 49.43 -34.95 -62.68
C GLU A 19 48.99 -33.95 -61.61
N ALA A 20 47.68 -33.74 -61.42
CA ALA A 20 47.15 -32.98 -60.28
C ALA A 20 47.42 -33.70 -58.94
N ALA A 21 47.27 -35.02 -58.88
CA ALA A 21 47.59 -35.83 -57.69
C ALA A 21 49.09 -35.87 -57.38
N LEU A 22 49.94 -35.92 -58.41
CA LEU A 22 51.40 -35.82 -58.26
C LEU A 22 51.86 -34.41 -57.88
N ARG A 23 51.21 -33.35 -58.40
CA ARG A 23 51.47 -31.96 -57.98
C ARG A 23 51.00 -31.68 -56.55
N LEU A 24 49.93 -32.34 -56.09
CA LEU A 24 49.53 -32.38 -54.68
C LEU A 24 50.61 -33.10 -53.85
N LEU A 25 51.01 -34.31 -54.23
CA LEU A 25 52.07 -35.08 -53.54
C LEU A 25 53.41 -34.32 -53.46
N ASP A 26 53.80 -33.58 -54.51
CA ASP A 26 55.01 -32.72 -54.51
C ASP A 26 54.83 -31.42 -53.71
N HIS A 27 53.62 -30.87 -53.56
CA HIS A 27 53.32 -29.77 -52.63
C HIS A 27 53.34 -30.24 -51.15
N HIS A 28 53.10 -31.53 -50.88
CA HIS A 28 52.97 -32.10 -49.52
C HIS A 28 54.22 -32.77 -48.94
N GLN A 29 55.42 -32.21 -49.14
CA GLN A 29 56.58 -32.65 -48.33
C GLN A 29 56.43 -32.29 -46.83
N ASN A 30 55.49 -31.41 -46.49
CA ASN A 30 55.20 -30.99 -45.13
C ASN A 30 53.94 -31.70 -44.59
N LEU A 31 54.13 -32.72 -43.75
CA LEU A 31 53.08 -33.46 -43.02
C LEU A 31 52.08 -32.53 -42.30
N SER A 32 52.55 -31.35 -41.89
CA SER A 32 51.76 -30.32 -41.20
C SER A 32 50.59 -29.82 -42.06
N ASP A 33 50.82 -29.58 -43.34
CA ASP A 33 49.82 -29.00 -44.25
C ASP A 33 48.76 -30.03 -44.64
N LEU A 34 49.13 -31.33 -44.71
CA LEU A 34 48.22 -32.44 -45.02
C LEU A 34 47.09 -32.59 -43.98
N LEU A 35 47.36 -32.31 -42.71
CA LEU A 35 46.35 -32.44 -41.63
C LEU A 35 45.29 -31.33 -41.64
N LEU A 36 45.48 -30.27 -42.44
CA LEU A 36 44.59 -29.10 -42.52
C LEU A 36 43.71 -29.10 -43.78
N GLU A 37 44.00 -29.94 -44.78
CA GLU A 37 43.32 -29.95 -46.09
C GLU A 37 42.12 -30.90 -46.18
N VAL A 38 41.12 -30.71 -45.31
CA VAL A 38 39.83 -31.43 -45.41
C VAL A 38 38.64 -30.47 -45.64
N GLY A 39 38.89 -29.17 -45.84
CA GLY A 39 37.86 -28.13 -45.76
C GLY A 39 37.14 -27.67 -47.03
N ASP A 40 37.70 -27.80 -48.23
CA ASP A 40 37.11 -27.20 -49.45
C ASP A 40 36.73 -28.25 -50.51
N SER A 41 35.66 -29.00 -50.24
CA SER A 41 34.81 -29.48 -51.34
C SER A 41 33.46 -28.78 -51.24
N ALA A 42 33.24 -27.84 -52.15
CA ALA A 42 31.96 -27.17 -52.31
C ALA A 42 30.85 -28.21 -52.45
N LYS A 43 29.96 -28.31 -51.46
CA LYS A 43 28.73 -29.11 -51.54
C LYS A 43 27.90 -28.59 -52.72
N PRO A 44 27.64 -29.35 -53.80
CA PRO A 44 26.56 -29.01 -54.70
C PRO A 44 25.24 -29.35 -54.00
N GLY A 45 24.26 -28.47 -54.14
CA GLY A 45 22.93 -28.63 -53.57
C GLY A 45 22.30 -29.97 -53.93
N VAL A 46 21.55 -30.50 -52.96
CA VAL A 46 20.74 -31.71 -53.02
C VAL A 46 19.94 -31.79 -54.33
N GLN A 47 20.16 -32.83 -55.10
CA GLN A 47 19.11 -33.55 -55.82
C GLN A 47 19.41 -35.05 -55.77
N ASP A 48 18.38 -35.80 -55.43
CA ASP A 48 18.37 -37.22 -55.10
C ASP A 48 19.05 -38.15 -56.13
N GLY A 49 19.65 -39.21 -55.59
CA GLY A 49 19.62 -40.55 -56.18
C GLY A 49 20.82 -40.97 -57.03
N ALA A 50 21.80 -41.61 -56.40
CA ALA A 50 22.38 -42.91 -56.80
C ALA A 50 23.72 -43.14 -56.07
N GLU A 51 23.83 -44.32 -55.45
CA GLU A 51 25.02 -44.82 -54.78
C GLU A 51 26.23 -44.84 -55.71
N HIS A 52 27.24 -44.02 -55.39
CA HIS A 52 28.61 -44.22 -55.87
C HIS A 52 29.55 -44.21 -54.68
N GLN A 53 30.17 -45.38 -54.45
CA GLN A 53 31.32 -45.59 -53.56
C GLN A 53 32.50 -44.76 -54.08
N GLY A 54 32.58 -43.50 -53.67
CA GLY A 54 33.83 -42.73 -53.70
C GLY A 54 34.62 -43.07 -52.45
N ALA A 55 35.86 -43.55 -52.60
CA ALA A 55 36.78 -43.74 -51.49
C ALA A 55 36.87 -42.45 -50.68
N SER A 56 36.55 -42.50 -49.39
CA SER A 56 36.57 -41.33 -48.54
C SER A 56 38.00 -40.82 -48.39
N SER A 57 38.15 -39.50 -48.41
CA SER A 57 39.40 -38.78 -48.13
C SER A 57 40.10 -39.26 -46.84
N GLU A 58 39.31 -39.87 -45.95
CA GLU A 58 39.65 -40.49 -44.67
C GLU A 58 40.67 -41.63 -44.80
N SER A 59 40.62 -42.48 -45.85
CA SER A 59 41.56 -43.61 -45.99
C SER A 59 42.96 -43.18 -46.45
N PHE A 60 43.06 -42.01 -47.10
CA PHE A 60 44.31 -41.52 -47.68
C PHE A 60 45.26 -40.97 -46.61
N ILE A 61 44.78 -40.08 -45.72
CA ILE A 61 45.58 -39.48 -44.65
C ILE A 61 46.15 -40.56 -43.71
N VAL A 62 45.35 -41.58 -43.39
CA VAL A 62 45.77 -42.71 -42.54
C VAL A 62 46.90 -43.52 -43.21
N SER A 63 46.78 -43.80 -44.51
CA SER A 63 47.78 -44.56 -45.27
C SER A 63 49.13 -43.83 -45.39
N VAL A 64 49.09 -42.51 -45.63
CA VAL A 64 50.29 -41.66 -45.75
C VAL A 64 51.02 -41.51 -44.40
N LEU A 65 50.29 -41.36 -43.29
CA LEU A 65 50.87 -41.30 -41.95
C LEU A 65 51.50 -42.63 -41.52
N GLN A 66 50.90 -43.77 -41.89
CA GLN A 66 51.48 -45.09 -41.62
C GLN A 66 52.77 -45.33 -42.42
N GLU A 67 52.80 -44.94 -43.70
CA GLU A 67 53.99 -45.06 -44.54
C GLU A 67 55.15 -44.18 -44.03
N GLN A 68 54.88 -42.93 -43.66
CA GLN A 68 55.89 -42.02 -43.09
C GLN A 68 56.37 -42.47 -41.70
N ALA A 69 55.48 -42.95 -40.84
CA ALA A 69 55.83 -43.51 -39.53
C ALA A 69 56.77 -44.72 -39.68
N SER A 70 56.52 -45.58 -40.68
CA SER A 70 57.39 -46.72 -40.99
C SER A 70 58.78 -46.30 -41.50
N LYS A 71 58.87 -45.21 -42.28
CA LYS A 71 60.15 -44.64 -42.76
C LYS A 71 60.97 -43.99 -41.65
N LEU A 72 60.31 -43.37 -40.67
CA LEU A 72 60.96 -42.66 -39.55
C LEU A 72 61.24 -43.57 -38.33
N GLY A 73 60.72 -44.80 -38.31
CA GLY A 73 60.90 -45.75 -37.20
C GLY A 73 60.14 -45.36 -35.92
N VAL A 74 59.09 -44.54 -36.04
CA VAL A 74 58.30 -44.01 -34.91
C VAL A 74 56.87 -44.57 -34.99
N PRO A 75 56.21 -44.91 -33.86
CA PRO A 75 54.81 -45.31 -33.89
C PRO A 75 53.92 -44.24 -34.53
N THR A 76 52.98 -44.65 -35.39
CA THR A 76 52.09 -43.72 -36.12
C THR A 76 51.32 -42.80 -35.18
N GLY A 77 50.91 -43.29 -34.00
CA GLY A 77 50.24 -42.48 -32.98
C GLY A 77 51.11 -41.38 -32.36
N THR A 78 52.43 -41.58 -32.26
CA THR A 78 53.37 -40.56 -31.76
C THR A 78 53.67 -39.51 -32.84
N LEU A 79 53.80 -39.92 -34.10
CA LEU A 79 53.98 -39.01 -35.23
C LEU A 79 52.73 -38.13 -35.43
N ALA A 80 51.55 -38.73 -35.37
CA ALA A 80 50.27 -38.01 -35.48
C ALA A 80 50.08 -37.01 -34.34
N ALA A 81 50.41 -37.38 -33.09
CA ALA A 81 50.36 -36.47 -31.96
C ALA A 81 51.32 -35.28 -32.12
N LYS A 82 52.59 -35.51 -32.49
CA LYS A 82 53.57 -34.42 -32.70
C LYS A 82 53.19 -33.47 -33.84
N ASN A 83 52.68 -34.00 -34.95
CA ASN A 83 52.22 -33.17 -36.07
C ASN A 83 50.96 -32.38 -35.73
N ALA A 84 50.03 -32.95 -34.96
CA ALA A 84 48.86 -32.23 -34.46
C ALA A 84 49.23 -31.08 -33.52
N VAL A 85 50.21 -31.29 -32.62
CA VAL A 85 50.76 -30.24 -31.74
C VAL A 85 51.44 -29.14 -32.55
N ALA A 86 52.28 -29.48 -33.53
CA ALA A 86 52.93 -28.49 -34.40
C ALA A 86 51.93 -27.63 -35.20
N ASN A 87 50.83 -28.24 -35.66
CA ASN A 87 49.73 -27.52 -36.31
C ASN A 87 48.94 -26.64 -35.34
N MET A 88 48.68 -27.10 -34.11
CA MET A 88 48.07 -26.27 -33.07
C MET A 88 48.96 -25.07 -32.72
N GLU A 89 50.27 -25.26 -32.60
CA GLU A 89 51.22 -24.16 -32.38
C GLU A 89 51.19 -23.16 -33.54
N ARG A 90 51.09 -23.64 -34.79
CA ARG A 90 50.99 -22.79 -35.98
C ARG A 90 49.68 -22.00 -36.02
N ILE A 91 48.56 -22.61 -35.65
CA ILE A 91 47.23 -21.95 -35.60
C ILE A 91 47.20 -20.91 -34.48
N CYS A 92 47.80 -21.20 -33.33
CA CYS A 92 47.78 -20.34 -32.14
C CYS A 92 48.81 -19.19 -32.17
N ARG A 93 49.69 -19.13 -33.18
CA ARG A 93 50.71 -18.08 -33.30
C ARG A 93 50.13 -16.83 -33.97
N ASP A 94 50.01 -15.74 -33.22
CA ASP A 94 49.50 -14.47 -33.75
C ASP A 94 50.54 -13.71 -34.58
N SER A 95 50.07 -13.18 -35.72
CA SER A 95 50.74 -12.14 -36.50
C SER A 95 50.46 -10.76 -35.86
N ALA A 96 51.40 -10.29 -35.04
CA ALA A 96 51.68 -8.87 -34.78
C ALA A 96 50.83 -8.04 -33.77
N SER A 97 50.40 -8.57 -32.62
CA SER A 97 49.93 -7.73 -31.49
C SER A 97 50.55 -8.10 -30.13
N PRO A 98 50.90 -7.12 -29.27
CA PRO A 98 51.60 -7.35 -28.00
C PRO A 98 50.69 -7.77 -26.82
N SER A 99 49.37 -7.63 -26.93
CA SER A 99 48.40 -8.16 -25.96
C SER A 99 47.77 -9.44 -26.52
N ARG A 100 48.04 -10.60 -25.92
CA ARG A 100 47.48 -11.88 -26.37
C ARG A 100 45.98 -11.90 -26.10
N VAL A 101 45.19 -11.95 -27.16
CA VAL A 101 43.74 -12.14 -27.09
C VAL A 101 43.48 -13.64 -26.85
N PRO A 102 42.69 -14.05 -25.84
CA PRO A 102 42.37 -15.46 -25.59
C PRO A 102 41.42 -16.09 -26.64
N LEU A 103 40.96 -15.33 -27.63
CA LEU A 103 40.06 -15.77 -28.69
C LEU A 103 40.80 -15.88 -30.04
N LEU A 104 40.45 -16.91 -30.82
CA LEU A 104 40.96 -17.14 -32.16
C LEU A 104 40.18 -16.30 -33.18
N ASN A 105 40.86 -15.84 -34.24
CA ASN A 105 40.19 -15.16 -35.35
C ASN A 105 39.38 -16.14 -36.23
N SER A 106 38.51 -15.62 -37.10
CA SER A 106 37.59 -16.46 -37.88
C SER A 106 38.30 -17.47 -38.82
N ASP A 107 39.51 -17.15 -39.29
CA ASP A 107 40.29 -18.02 -40.17
C ASP A 107 41.05 -19.09 -39.39
N GLN A 108 41.60 -18.73 -38.22
CA GLN A 108 42.17 -19.65 -37.25
C GLN A 108 41.13 -20.67 -36.76
N ARG A 109 39.88 -20.25 -36.50
CA ARG A 109 38.76 -21.14 -36.13
C ARG A 109 38.45 -22.17 -37.21
N LYS A 110 38.39 -21.75 -38.49
CA LYS A 110 38.18 -22.66 -39.62
C LYS A 110 39.31 -23.68 -39.72
N MET A 111 40.56 -23.22 -39.64
CA MET A 111 41.74 -24.08 -39.69
C MET A 111 41.79 -25.06 -38.51
N LEU A 112 41.41 -24.61 -37.31
CA LEU A 112 41.28 -25.45 -36.13
C LEU A 112 40.17 -26.50 -36.31
N SER A 113 39.00 -26.11 -36.83
CA SER A 113 37.89 -27.05 -37.05
C SER A 113 38.26 -28.18 -38.03
N CYS A 114 39.03 -27.87 -39.08
CA CYS A 114 39.57 -28.85 -40.01
C CYS A 114 40.54 -29.80 -39.30
N LEU A 115 41.47 -29.27 -38.50
CA LEU A 115 42.41 -30.07 -37.72
C LEU A 115 41.70 -31.01 -36.73
N LEU A 116 40.69 -30.51 -36.01
CA LEU A 116 39.94 -31.30 -35.03
C LEU A 116 39.15 -32.43 -35.69
N GLN A 117 38.61 -32.21 -36.89
CA GLN A 117 37.95 -33.26 -37.67
C GLN A 117 38.95 -34.35 -38.06
N THR A 118 40.11 -33.97 -38.60
CA THR A 118 41.19 -34.92 -38.93
C THR A 118 41.66 -35.71 -37.72
N VAL A 119 41.82 -35.07 -36.55
CA VAL A 119 42.23 -35.73 -35.30
C VAL A 119 41.14 -36.66 -34.75
N LYS A 120 39.85 -36.30 -34.88
CA LYS A 120 38.73 -37.20 -34.56
C LYS A 120 38.75 -38.46 -35.41
N ASP A 121 39.03 -38.31 -36.70
CA ASP A 121 39.09 -39.43 -37.63
C ASP A 121 40.30 -40.34 -37.31
N LEU A 122 41.43 -39.76 -36.91
CA LEU A 122 42.61 -40.52 -36.42
C LEU A 122 42.36 -41.23 -35.09
N LEU A 123 41.59 -40.62 -34.19
CA LEU A 123 41.14 -41.23 -32.93
C LEU A 123 40.18 -42.40 -33.18
N ALA A 124 39.21 -42.26 -34.10
CA ALA A 124 38.28 -43.31 -34.46
C ALA A 124 38.98 -44.56 -35.03
N ASN A 125 40.14 -44.36 -35.68
CA ASN A 125 40.98 -45.43 -36.23
C ASN A 125 42.05 -45.96 -35.26
N ASN A 126 42.08 -45.54 -33.98
CA ASN A 126 43.11 -45.89 -32.98
C ASN A 126 44.55 -45.51 -33.36
N MET A 127 44.73 -44.50 -34.21
CA MET A 127 46.03 -44.08 -34.74
C MET A 127 46.57 -42.79 -34.08
N PHE A 128 46.06 -42.42 -32.90
CA PHE A 128 46.42 -41.20 -32.19
C PHE A 128 46.60 -41.46 -30.68
N CYS A 129 47.69 -40.97 -30.09
CA CYS A 129 47.97 -41.13 -28.66
C CYS A 129 47.62 -39.85 -27.88
N ARG A 130 46.54 -39.90 -27.09
CA ARG A 130 46.05 -38.76 -26.28
C ARG A 130 47.04 -38.30 -25.22
N SER A 131 47.64 -39.23 -24.46
CA SER A 131 48.58 -38.89 -23.39
C SER A 131 49.84 -38.18 -23.90
N LEU A 132 50.45 -38.71 -24.97
CA LEU A 132 51.60 -38.08 -25.62
C LEU A 132 51.24 -36.74 -26.25
N PHE A 133 50.03 -36.58 -26.80
CA PHE A 133 49.55 -35.30 -27.32
C PHE A 133 49.47 -34.25 -26.20
N CYS A 134 48.85 -34.58 -25.06
CA CYS A 134 48.79 -33.69 -23.90
C CYS A 134 50.18 -33.31 -23.36
N GLU A 135 51.12 -34.26 -23.30
CA GLU A 135 52.50 -34.00 -22.87
C GLU A 135 53.29 -33.10 -23.83
N GLU A 136 53.15 -33.31 -25.14
CA GLU A 136 53.85 -32.51 -26.15
C GLU A 136 53.26 -31.09 -26.26
N MET A 137 51.96 -30.90 -26.00
CA MET A 137 51.32 -29.57 -25.92
C MET A 137 51.98 -28.66 -24.87
N TRP A 138 52.41 -29.20 -23.74
CA TRP A 138 53.09 -28.43 -22.68
C TRP A 138 54.59 -28.21 -22.93
N LYS A 139 55.19 -28.90 -23.92
CA LYS A 139 56.58 -28.68 -24.33
C LYS A 139 56.75 -27.49 -25.27
N ILE A 140 55.65 -26.92 -25.77
CA ILE A 140 55.65 -25.67 -26.53
C ILE A 140 56.14 -24.54 -25.62
N LYS A 141 56.95 -23.61 -26.15
CA LYS A 141 57.50 -22.47 -25.37
C LYS A 141 56.43 -21.53 -24.79
N GLU A 142 55.21 -21.59 -25.32
CA GLU A 142 54.08 -20.75 -24.96
C GLU A 142 52.89 -21.64 -24.60
N PRO A 143 52.12 -21.32 -23.55
CA PRO A 143 50.95 -22.12 -23.19
C PRO A 143 49.84 -21.95 -24.25
N PRO A 144 48.98 -22.97 -24.43
CA PRO A 144 47.97 -22.97 -25.48
C PRO A 144 46.88 -21.90 -25.26
N VAL A 145 46.26 -21.45 -26.35
CA VAL A 145 45.11 -20.51 -26.29
C VAL A 145 43.89 -21.23 -25.69
N LEU A 146 43.19 -20.57 -24.76
CA LEU A 146 42.10 -21.18 -23.99
C LEU A 146 40.91 -21.62 -24.87
N GLU A 147 40.58 -20.87 -25.94
CA GLU A 147 39.56 -21.25 -26.92
C GLU A 147 39.90 -22.57 -27.63
N ALA A 148 41.18 -22.78 -28.00
CA ALA A 148 41.63 -24.02 -28.63
C ALA A 148 41.53 -25.22 -27.69
N VAL A 149 41.83 -25.01 -26.39
CA VAL A 149 41.68 -26.02 -25.35
C VAL A 149 40.20 -26.37 -25.11
N TRP A 150 39.31 -25.37 -25.13
CA TRP A 150 37.87 -25.62 -25.04
C TRP A 150 37.35 -26.44 -26.23
N HIS A 151 37.82 -26.14 -27.44
CA HIS A 151 37.47 -26.93 -28.62
C HIS A 151 38.00 -28.37 -28.56
N LEU A 152 39.18 -28.62 -27.98
CA LEU A 152 39.67 -29.99 -27.73
C LEU A 152 38.78 -30.76 -26.74
N HIS A 153 38.32 -30.07 -25.69
CA HIS A 153 37.45 -30.65 -24.68
C HIS A 153 36.04 -30.95 -25.23
N SER A 154 35.38 -29.97 -25.83
CA SER A 154 34.03 -30.10 -26.41
C SER A 154 33.96 -31.11 -27.56
N SER A 155 35.07 -31.29 -28.27
CA SER A 155 35.17 -32.25 -29.37
C SER A 155 35.53 -33.68 -28.93
N GLY A 156 35.79 -33.91 -27.64
CA GLY A 156 36.08 -35.24 -27.08
C GLY A 156 37.45 -35.81 -27.47
N ILE A 157 38.39 -34.95 -27.89
CA ILE A 157 39.73 -35.36 -28.34
C ILE A 157 40.67 -35.53 -27.15
N ALA A 158 40.72 -34.53 -26.26
CA ALA A 158 41.45 -34.55 -25.00
C ALA A 158 40.62 -33.86 -23.92
N GLY A 159 40.42 -34.53 -22.79
CA GLY A 159 39.69 -33.93 -21.66
C GLY A 159 40.51 -32.82 -21.00
N LEU A 160 39.84 -31.78 -20.48
CA LEU A 160 40.54 -30.73 -19.71
C LEU A 160 41.27 -31.32 -18.49
N ALA A 161 40.70 -32.33 -17.84
CA ALA A 161 41.36 -33.05 -16.75
C ALA A 161 42.66 -33.76 -17.23
N GLU A 162 42.63 -34.42 -18.39
CA GLU A 162 43.80 -35.11 -18.98
C GLU A 162 44.91 -34.12 -19.39
N LEU A 163 44.52 -32.93 -19.88
CA LEU A 163 45.47 -31.85 -20.20
C LEU A 163 46.13 -31.26 -18.94
N LEU A 164 45.44 -31.24 -17.80
CA LEU A 164 45.93 -30.70 -16.54
C LEU A 164 46.78 -31.68 -15.72
N GLU A 165 46.95 -32.93 -16.16
CA GLU A 165 47.81 -33.93 -15.49
C GLU A 165 49.30 -33.76 -15.77
N SER A 166 49.66 -33.17 -16.92
CA SER A 166 51.03 -33.05 -17.43
C SER A 166 51.87 -31.81 -16.95
N PRO A 167 51.29 -30.67 -16.50
CA PRO A 167 52.07 -29.50 -16.12
C PRO A 167 52.57 -29.49 -14.65
N ALA A 168 53.52 -28.59 -14.36
CA ALA A 168 53.79 -28.13 -13.00
C ALA A 168 52.59 -27.30 -12.51
N GLY A 169 51.83 -27.83 -11.54
CA GLY A 169 50.54 -27.28 -11.07
C GLY A 169 50.43 -25.75 -10.97
N PRO A 170 51.40 -25.01 -10.40
CA PRO A 170 51.32 -23.55 -10.28
C PRO A 170 51.26 -22.78 -11.60
N ALA A 171 52.00 -23.25 -12.62
CA ALA A 171 52.04 -22.60 -13.94
C ALA A 171 50.71 -22.77 -14.70
N ALA A 172 50.05 -23.93 -14.52
CA ALA A 172 48.74 -24.19 -15.10
C ALA A 172 47.65 -23.31 -14.46
N VAL A 173 47.70 -23.08 -13.15
CA VAL A 173 46.76 -22.19 -12.46
C VAL A 173 46.92 -20.74 -12.93
N GLU A 174 48.15 -20.24 -13.04
CA GLU A 174 48.43 -18.87 -13.50
C GLU A 174 47.97 -18.65 -14.94
N TRP A 175 48.23 -19.61 -15.82
CA TRP A 175 47.74 -19.58 -17.20
C TRP A 175 46.21 -19.62 -17.28
N LEU A 176 45.53 -20.50 -16.53
CA LEU A 176 44.07 -20.57 -16.51
C LEU A 176 43.44 -19.30 -15.98
N CYS A 177 43.91 -18.76 -14.84
CA CYS A 177 43.38 -17.54 -14.25
C CYS A 177 43.57 -16.33 -15.18
N SER A 178 44.78 -16.13 -15.74
CA SER A 178 45.02 -15.02 -16.66
C SER A 178 44.19 -15.11 -17.94
N SER A 179 44.02 -16.32 -18.49
CA SER A 179 43.21 -16.55 -19.68
C SER A 179 41.71 -16.38 -19.42
N LEU A 180 41.20 -16.83 -18.27
CA LEU A 180 39.79 -16.65 -17.87
C LEU A 180 39.46 -15.17 -17.59
N CYS A 181 40.37 -14.43 -16.95
CA CYS A 181 40.22 -12.98 -16.79
C CYS A 181 40.16 -12.28 -18.15
N GLY A 182 41.09 -12.59 -19.07
CA GLY A 182 41.08 -12.03 -20.43
C GLY A 182 39.82 -12.37 -21.23
N LEU A 183 39.25 -13.57 -21.06
CA LEU A 183 37.97 -13.93 -21.68
C LEU A 183 36.80 -13.13 -21.08
N CYS A 184 36.82 -12.83 -19.79
CA CYS A 184 35.79 -12.01 -19.15
C CYS A 184 35.82 -10.55 -19.64
N GLU A 185 37.01 -9.99 -19.90
CA GLU A 185 37.18 -8.63 -20.42
C GLU A 185 36.63 -8.47 -21.84
N GLN A 186 36.61 -9.54 -22.63
CA GLN A 186 36.18 -9.55 -24.04
C GLN A 186 34.69 -9.88 -24.23
N ALA A 187 33.95 -10.13 -23.15
CA ALA A 187 32.53 -10.46 -23.20
C ALA A 187 31.60 -9.33 -23.71
N GLY A 188 32.15 -8.14 -24.00
CA GLY A 188 31.44 -6.99 -24.57
C GLY A 188 31.51 -6.85 -26.10
N ASP A 189 32.30 -7.67 -26.81
CA ASP A 189 32.45 -7.58 -28.28
C ASP A 189 31.35 -8.36 -29.03
N GLU A 190 30.71 -7.71 -30.01
CA GLU A 190 29.53 -8.24 -30.73
C GLU A 190 29.82 -9.52 -31.54
N ASP A 191 31.07 -9.74 -31.97
CA ASP A 191 31.46 -10.87 -32.83
C ASP A 191 31.66 -12.21 -32.08
N ALA A 192 31.70 -12.20 -30.74
CA ALA A 192 32.03 -13.38 -29.92
C ALA A 192 30.89 -13.86 -28.97
N GLY A 193 29.74 -13.19 -28.99
CA GLY A 193 28.73 -13.24 -27.92
C GLY A 193 28.13 -14.62 -27.56
N ALA A 194 28.12 -15.60 -28.47
CA ALA A 194 27.55 -16.93 -28.21
C ALA A 194 28.56 -17.97 -27.70
N LEU A 195 29.85 -17.83 -28.04
CA LEU A 195 30.90 -18.83 -27.75
C LEU A 195 31.45 -18.67 -26.33
N ILE A 196 31.47 -17.43 -25.83
CA ILE A 196 31.99 -17.09 -24.50
C ILE A 196 31.12 -17.73 -23.40
N PRO A 197 29.79 -17.56 -23.34
CA PRO A 197 28.98 -18.15 -22.27
C PRO A 197 29.02 -19.69 -22.22
N SER A 198 29.05 -20.37 -23.38
CA SER A 198 29.12 -21.83 -23.45
C SER A 198 30.46 -22.37 -22.94
N SER A 199 31.56 -21.73 -23.33
CA SER A 199 32.90 -22.13 -22.88
C SER A 199 33.07 -21.98 -21.37
N PHE A 200 32.61 -20.86 -20.79
CA PHE A 200 32.64 -20.65 -19.34
C PHE A 200 31.80 -21.66 -18.56
N ALA A 201 30.62 -22.03 -19.06
CA ALA A 201 29.77 -23.03 -18.42
C ALA A 201 30.46 -24.40 -18.38
N ASP A 202 31.08 -24.83 -19.48
CA ASP A 202 31.81 -26.09 -19.56
C ASP A 202 33.02 -26.11 -18.61
N PHE A 203 33.82 -25.03 -18.61
CA PHE A 203 34.95 -24.90 -17.68
C PHE A 203 34.50 -24.96 -16.22
N ALA A 204 33.42 -24.25 -15.86
CA ALA A 204 32.86 -24.25 -14.52
C ALA A 204 32.37 -25.64 -14.08
N ILE A 205 31.75 -26.41 -14.98
CA ILE A 205 31.31 -27.78 -14.73
C ILE A 205 32.52 -28.67 -14.46
N VAL A 206 33.56 -28.59 -15.29
CA VAL A 206 34.77 -29.41 -15.12
C VAL A 206 35.52 -29.09 -13.82
N PHE A 207 35.62 -27.81 -13.46
CA PHE A 207 36.26 -27.41 -12.20
C PHE A 207 35.48 -27.94 -10.98
N LEU A 208 34.15 -27.94 -11.05
CA LEU A 208 33.29 -28.44 -9.97
C LEU A 208 33.39 -29.97 -9.83
N GLN A 209 33.31 -30.70 -10.94
CA GLN A 209 33.43 -32.16 -10.96
C GLN A 209 34.81 -32.61 -10.42
N ASN A 210 35.91 -32.03 -10.89
CA ASN A 210 37.24 -32.48 -10.44
C ASN A 210 37.63 -31.90 -9.07
N GLY A 211 37.10 -30.75 -8.66
CA GLY A 211 37.44 -30.07 -7.41
C GLY A 211 36.63 -30.51 -6.18
N PHE A 212 35.40 -31.00 -6.34
CA PHE A 212 34.45 -31.24 -5.24
C PHE A 212 33.72 -32.59 -5.29
N GLU A 213 34.06 -33.49 -6.21
CA GLU A 213 33.50 -34.84 -6.24
C GLU A 213 34.03 -35.70 -5.06
N GLN A 214 33.11 -36.35 -4.33
CA GLN A 214 33.48 -37.21 -3.22
C GLN A 214 34.24 -38.44 -3.74
N ALA A 215 35.34 -38.78 -3.08
CA ALA A 215 36.10 -40.00 -3.33
C ALA A 215 35.29 -41.24 -2.89
N SER A 216 34.29 -41.63 -3.67
CA SER A 216 33.58 -42.89 -3.49
C SER A 216 34.38 -44.04 -4.11
N GLU A 217 34.96 -44.85 -3.23
CA GLU A 217 35.16 -46.30 -3.31
C GLU A 217 35.54 -46.94 -4.66
N LEU A 218 36.85 -46.99 -4.97
CA LEU A 218 37.62 -48.20 -5.34
C LEU A 218 39.00 -47.80 -5.91
N GLY A 219 40.07 -48.05 -5.15
CA GLY A 219 41.38 -48.56 -5.62
C GLY A 219 42.23 -47.84 -6.70
N ARG A 220 41.79 -46.77 -7.36
CA ARG A 220 42.59 -46.09 -8.42
C ARG A 220 42.50 -44.56 -8.35
N ARG A 221 43.08 -43.89 -7.34
CA ARG A 221 43.01 -42.40 -7.25
C ARG A 221 44.22 -41.71 -6.60
N VAL A 222 45.45 -42.13 -6.91
CA VAL A 222 46.64 -41.28 -6.59
C VAL A 222 46.90 -40.27 -7.72
N GLU A 223 46.47 -40.57 -8.96
CA GLU A 223 46.80 -39.80 -10.16
C GLU A 223 46.00 -38.49 -10.31
N PHE A 224 44.76 -38.42 -9.81
CA PHE A 224 43.87 -37.25 -9.97
C PHE A 224 43.92 -36.18 -8.85
N GLN A 225 44.73 -36.35 -7.80
CA GLN A 225 44.80 -35.36 -6.70
C GLN A 225 45.35 -34.00 -7.15
N LYS A 226 46.27 -34.01 -8.13
CA LYS A 226 46.86 -32.78 -8.70
C LYS A 226 45.81 -31.96 -9.46
N VAL A 227 44.96 -32.61 -10.24
CA VAL A 227 43.89 -31.95 -11.01
C VAL A 227 42.86 -31.33 -10.06
N SER A 228 42.46 -32.07 -9.01
CA SER A 228 41.55 -31.56 -7.99
C SER A 228 42.09 -30.31 -7.27
N TYR A 229 43.39 -30.31 -6.94
CA TYR A 229 44.07 -29.15 -6.39
C TYR A 229 44.07 -27.96 -7.35
N ILE A 230 44.43 -28.16 -8.63
CA ILE A 230 44.44 -27.10 -9.65
C ILE A 230 43.04 -26.49 -9.80
N CYS A 231 41.99 -27.30 -9.91
CA CYS A 231 40.61 -26.81 -10.06
C CYS A 231 40.14 -25.97 -8.86
N ARG A 232 40.48 -26.39 -7.63
CA ARG A 232 40.16 -25.61 -6.42
C ARG A 232 40.94 -24.30 -6.36
N ASP A 233 42.24 -24.33 -6.65
CA ASP A 233 43.09 -23.13 -6.60
C ASP A 233 42.67 -22.09 -7.65
N VAL A 234 42.28 -22.53 -8.86
CA VAL A 234 41.70 -21.65 -9.89
C VAL A 234 40.41 -21.00 -9.40
N LEU A 235 39.46 -21.78 -8.86
CA LEU A 235 38.19 -21.25 -8.33
C LEU A 235 38.42 -20.25 -7.18
N GLN A 236 39.39 -20.52 -6.30
CA GLN A 236 39.72 -19.65 -5.17
C GLN A 236 40.39 -18.35 -5.63
N ARG A 237 41.35 -18.40 -6.56
CA ARG A 237 41.98 -17.18 -7.11
C ARG A 237 41.01 -16.32 -7.90
N MET A 238 40.13 -16.94 -8.69
CA MET A 238 39.07 -16.21 -9.40
C MET A 238 38.07 -15.58 -8.42
N LEU A 239 37.73 -16.25 -7.31
CA LEU A 239 36.91 -15.66 -6.25
C LEU A 239 37.63 -14.48 -5.57
N ALA A 240 38.92 -14.62 -5.25
CA ALA A 240 39.72 -13.53 -4.69
C ALA A 240 39.76 -12.31 -5.62
N TRP A 241 39.91 -12.53 -6.93
CA TRP A 241 39.82 -11.46 -7.95
C TRP A 241 38.48 -10.72 -7.92
N VAL A 242 37.34 -11.43 -7.77
CA VAL A 242 36.02 -10.80 -7.59
C VAL A 242 35.96 -9.98 -6.31
N LEU A 243 36.48 -10.51 -5.19
CA LEU A 243 36.42 -9.84 -3.89
C LEU A 243 37.36 -8.62 -3.80
N ASP A 244 38.50 -8.66 -4.47
CA ASP A 244 39.40 -7.51 -4.64
C ASP A 244 38.72 -6.38 -5.43
N ALA A 245 37.99 -6.71 -6.51
CA ALA A 245 37.23 -5.75 -7.31
C ALA A 245 36.05 -5.13 -6.52
N VAL A 246 35.39 -5.92 -5.67
CA VAL A 246 34.34 -5.44 -4.74
C VAL A 246 34.89 -4.33 -3.81
N GLY A 247 36.12 -4.48 -3.33
CA GLY A 247 36.77 -3.47 -2.48
C GLY A 247 37.12 -2.16 -3.19
N LYS A 248 37.31 -2.20 -4.52
CA LYS A 248 37.82 -1.08 -5.33
C LYS A 248 36.80 -0.49 -6.32
N GLU A 249 35.56 -0.99 -6.31
CA GLU A 249 34.48 -0.62 -7.25
C GLU A 249 34.21 0.91 -7.37
N LYS A 250 34.55 1.71 -6.35
CA LYS A 250 34.41 3.18 -6.38
C LYS A 250 35.52 3.91 -7.15
N GLN A 251 36.62 3.23 -7.50
CA GLN A 251 37.84 3.84 -8.06
C GLN A 251 38.28 3.27 -9.42
N GLU A 252 37.76 2.12 -9.85
CA GLU A 252 38.27 1.37 -11.01
C GLU A 252 37.48 1.52 -12.32
N ASP A 253 38.12 1.12 -13.42
CA ASP A 253 37.63 1.18 -14.80
C ASP A 253 36.37 0.32 -15.02
N VAL A 254 35.41 0.87 -15.78
CA VAL A 254 34.11 0.26 -16.12
C VAL A 254 34.26 -1.15 -16.73
N SER A 255 35.34 -1.40 -17.45
CA SER A 255 35.65 -2.68 -18.09
C SER A 255 35.91 -3.82 -17.09
N LEU A 256 36.65 -3.56 -16.01
CA LEU A 256 36.96 -4.57 -14.98
C LEU A 256 35.69 -5.00 -14.24
N VAL A 257 34.84 -4.04 -13.88
CA VAL A 257 33.55 -4.31 -13.22
C VAL A 257 32.63 -5.15 -14.13
N GLN A 258 32.64 -4.90 -15.44
CA GLN A 258 31.85 -5.67 -16.41
C GLN A 258 32.40 -7.10 -16.57
N ALA A 259 33.72 -7.26 -16.62
CA ALA A 259 34.37 -8.57 -16.67
C ALA A 259 34.03 -9.42 -15.42
N VAL A 260 34.11 -8.83 -14.23
CA VAL A 260 33.76 -9.50 -12.97
C VAL A 260 32.28 -9.91 -12.93
N ARG A 261 31.37 -9.03 -13.40
CA ARG A 261 29.93 -9.38 -13.51
C ARG A 261 29.69 -10.59 -14.40
N PHE A 262 30.47 -10.74 -15.46
CA PHE A 262 30.37 -11.89 -16.35
C PHE A 262 30.78 -13.17 -15.62
N TRP A 263 31.90 -13.16 -14.88
CA TRP A 263 32.34 -14.32 -14.08
C TRP A 263 31.33 -14.74 -13.00
N LEU A 264 30.58 -13.79 -12.41
CA LEU A 264 29.53 -14.12 -11.44
C LEU A 264 28.45 -15.07 -11.98
N ASN A 265 28.33 -15.27 -13.30
CA ASN A 265 27.42 -16.26 -13.87
C ASN A 265 27.79 -17.70 -13.52
N VAL A 266 29.07 -17.99 -13.20
CA VAL A 266 29.52 -19.31 -12.72
C VAL A 266 28.73 -19.76 -11.47
N PHE A 267 28.32 -18.83 -10.61
CA PHE A 267 27.56 -19.16 -9.39
C PHE A 267 26.04 -19.37 -9.63
N ASN A 268 25.57 -19.44 -10.88
CA ASN A 268 24.18 -19.77 -11.18
C ASN A 268 23.91 -21.26 -10.98
N VAL A 269 23.04 -21.60 -10.03
CA VAL A 269 22.64 -22.99 -9.72
C VAL A 269 22.09 -23.73 -10.95
N SER A 270 21.41 -23.02 -11.86
CA SER A 270 20.84 -23.60 -13.09
C SER A 270 21.89 -24.18 -14.06
N LEU A 271 23.16 -23.77 -13.96
CA LEU A 271 24.24 -24.30 -14.81
C LEU A 271 24.55 -25.77 -14.49
N TYR A 272 24.28 -26.23 -13.28
CA TYR A 272 24.71 -27.54 -12.79
C TYR A 272 23.59 -28.59 -12.74
N GLY A 273 22.34 -28.21 -13.05
CA GLY A 273 21.12 -28.95 -12.72
C GLY A 273 20.93 -30.35 -13.36
N SER A 274 21.81 -30.80 -14.24
CA SER A 274 21.76 -32.14 -14.85
C SER A 274 23.11 -32.88 -14.94
N VAL A 275 24.22 -32.23 -14.59
CA VAL A 275 25.58 -32.70 -14.95
C VAL A 275 26.46 -33.02 -13.71
N ALA A 276 26.12 -32.50 -12.53
CA ALA A 276 26.89 -32.71 -11.30
C ALA A 276 26.04 -33.30 -10.16
N HIS A 277 26.67 -34.07 -9.26
CA HIS A 277 26.01 -34.63 -8.09
C HIS A 277 25.58 -33.50 -7.12
N PRO A 278 24.34 -33.51 -6.59
CA PRO A 278 23.82 -32.41 -5.75
C PRO A 278 24.69 -32.12 -4.52
N ASP A 279 25.28 -33.15 -3.90
CA ASP A 279 26.16 -32.97 -2.73
C ASP A 279 27.46 -32.21 -3.05
N SER A 280 28.04 -32.43 -4.23
CA SER A 280 29.25 -31.71 -4.67
C SER A 280 28.96 -30.25 -4.96
N VAL A 281 27.78 -29.97 -5.53
CA VAL A 281 27.30 -28.59 -5.74
C VAL A 281 27.09 -27.91 -4.38
N GLN A 282 26.40 -28.56 -3.45
CA GLN A 282 26.18 -27.99 -2.11
C GLN A 282 27.51 -27.76 -1.36
N GLN A 283 28.48 -28.68 -1.48
CA GLN A 283 29.81 -28.53 -0.88
C GLN A 283 30.61 -27.37 -1.49
N PHE A 284 30.54 -27.18 -2.81
CA PHE A 284 31.13 -26.04 -3.50
C PHE A 284 30.57 -24.72 -2.97
N PHE A 285 29.24 -24.56 -2.97
CA PHE A 285 28.61 -23.32 -2.49
C PHE A 285 28.90 -23.07 -0.99
N ARG A 286 29.02 -24.11 -0.15
CA ARG A 286 29.37 -23.95 1.28
C ARG A 286 30.79 -23.44 1.41
N HIS A 287 31.72 -24.06 0.69
CA HIS A 287 33.12 -23.64 0.67
C HIS A 287 33.25 -22.20 0.18
N THR A 288 32.58 -21.83 -0.92
CA THR A 288 32.60 -20.47 -1.45
C THR A 288 32.03 -19.46 -0.46
N LEU A 289 30.90 -19.76 0.20
CA LEU A 289 30.32 -18.85 1.19
C LEU A 289 31.28 -18.64 2.37
N THR A 290 31.90 -19.70 2.88
CA THR A 290 32.91 -19.59 3.95
C THR A 290 34.07 -18.69 3.53
N GLU A 291 34.67 -18.94 2.36
CA GLU A 291 35.79 -18.15 1.84
C GLU A 291 35.43 -16.66 1.68
N VAL A 292 34.22 -16.35 1.20
CA VAL A 292 33.76 -14.95 1.08
C VAL A 292 33.64 -14.28 2.45
N LEU A 293 33.14 -14.99 3.47
CA LEU A 293 32.95 -14.46 4.81
C LEU A 293 34.27 -14.32 5.59
N THR A 294 35.29 -15.11 5.26
CA THR A 294 36.62 -15.09 5.90
C THR A 294 37.68 -14.33 5.09
N TYR A 295 37.30 -13.68 4.00
CA TYR A 295 38.24 -12.98 3.12
C TYR A 295 38.77 -11.69 3.77
N ASN A 296 40.08 -11.58 3.96
CA ASN A 296 40.78 -10.40 4.49
C ASN A 296 40.10 -9.77 5.74
N PRO A 297 40.07 -10.45 6.90
CA PRO A 297 39.41 -9.96 8.12
C PRO A 297 40.25 -8.85 8.81
N VAL A 298 40.38 -7.69 8.17
CA VAL A 298 41.23 -6.58 8.66
C VAL A 298 40.50 -5.67 9.66
N LEU A 299 39.16 -5.62 9.60
CA LEU A 299 38.34 -4.70 10.40
C LEU A 299 38.11 -5.22 11.82
N LYS A 300 38.36 -4.37 12.82
CA LYS A 300 38.03 -4.69 14.21
C LYS A 300 36.52 -4.55 14.45
N VAL A 301 36.04 -5.19 15.51
CA VAL A 301 34.64 -5.07 15.96
C VAL A 301 34.24 -3.61 16.19
N SER A 302 35.14 -2.78 16.73
CA SER A 302 34.89 -1.33 16.92
C SER A 302 34.60 -0.61 15.62
N ASP A 303 35.34 -0.95 14.56
CA ASP A 303 35.17 -0.37 13.23
C ASP A 303 33.86 -0.87 12.61
N ALA A 304 33.54 -2.15 12.83
CA ALA A 304 32.28 -2.74 12.40
C ALA A 304 31.08 -1.99 12.98
N ILE A 305 31.08 -1.66 14.27
CA ILE A 305 30.00 -0.91 14.93
C ILE A 305 29.82 0.49 14.33
N GLN A 306 30.92 1.18 14.01
CA GLN A 306 30.85 2.52 13.41
C GLN A 306 30.37 2.49 11.95
N MET A 307 30.73 1.43 11.21
CA MET A 307 30.51 1.35 9.77
C MET A 307 29.27 0.54 9.36
N GLN A 308 28.49 -0.03 10.28
CA GLN A 308 27.29 -0.86 9.96
C GLN A 308 26.34 -0.21 8.94
N LYS A 309 26.15 1.11 9.03
CA LYS A 309 25.28 1.87 8.11
C LYS A 309 25.78 1.84 6.66
N GLU A 310 27.08 1.68 6.42
CA GLU A 310 27.69 1.59 5.08
C GLU A 310 27.48 0.22 4.42
N TRP A 311 27.08 -0.80 5.18
CA TRP A 311 26.96 -2.20 4.72
C TRP A 311 25.51 -2.69 4.68
N SER A 312 24.55 -1.76 4.66
CA SER A 312 23.15 -2.06 4.38
C SER A 312 22.96 -2.49 2.93
N PHE A 313 21.89 -3.22 2.65
CA PHE A 313 21.63 -3.81 1.33
C PHE A 313 21.71 -2.81 0.17
N THR A 314 21.27 -1.57 0.39
CA THR A 314 21.27 -0.50 -0.62
C THR A 314 22.63 0.15 -0.85
N ARG A 315 23.53 0.06 0.13
CA ARG A 315 24.85 0.73 0.12
C ARG A 315 25.99 -0.24 -0.14
N THR A 316 25.77 -1.53 0.11
CA THR A 316 26.66 -2.62 -0.27
C THR A 316 26.89 -2.62 -1.78
N SER A 317 28.12 -2.97 -2.17
CA SER A 317 28.52 -3.06 -3.57
C SER A 317 27.57 -3.98 -4.36
N PRO A 318 27.09 -3.56 -5.56
CA PRO A 318 26.17 -4.37 -6.35
C PRO A 318 26.80 -5.69 -6.81
N LEU A 319 28.13 -5.75 -6.97
CA LEU A 319 28.86 -7.00 -7.21
C LEU A 319 28.71 -7.98 -6.05
N LEU A 320 28.92 -7.50 -4.81
CA LEU A 320 28.80 -8.33 -3.61
C LEU A 320 27.35 -8.77 -3.36
N THR A 321 26.38 -7.89 -3.58
CA THR A 321 24.95 -8.21 -3.49
C THR A 321 24.54 -9.23 -4.56
N ALA A 322 25.05 -9.12 -5.78
CA ALA A 322 24.80 -10.10 -6.84
C ALA A 322 25.43 -11.46 -6.52
N LEU A 323 26.63 -11.50 -5.94
CA LEU A 323 27.28 -12.71 -5.47
C LEU A 323 26.43 -13.40 -4.38
N TYR A 324 26.03 -12.69 -3.32
CA TYR A 324 25.20 -13.28 -2.27
C TYR A 324 23.85 -13.79 -2.80
N ARG A 325 23.15 -13.05 -3.65
CA ARG A 325 21.90 -13.53 -4.26
C ARG A 325 22.09 -14.85 -5.00
N LYS A 326 23.21 -15.04 -5.70
CA LYS A 326 23.51 -16.29 -6.41
C LYS A 326 23.89 -17.42 -5.46
N LEU A 327 24.75 -17.16 -4.47
CA LEU A 327 25.18 -18.16 -3.49
C LEU A 327 24.02 -18.66 -2.61
N LEU A 328 23.16 -17.75 -2.16
CA LEU A 328 22.05 -18.07 -1.25
C LEU A 328 20.93 -18.87 -1.91
N MET A 329 20.81 -18.84 -3.24
CA MET A 329 19.86 -19.68 -3.99
C MET A 329 20.20 -21.17 -3.93
N ALA A 330 21.44 -21.53 -3.60
CA ALA A 330 21.87 -22.93 -3.48
C ALA A 330 21.46 -23.58 -2.15
N PHE A 331 20.94 -22.80 -1.19
CA PHE A 331 20.61 -23.24 0.17
C PHE A 331 19.16 -22.94 0.52
N SER A 332 18.59 -23.71 1.45
CA SER A 332 17.43 -23.22 2.21
C SER A 332 17.83 -22.06 3.13
N VAL A 333 16.87 -21.22 3.52
CA VAL A 333 17.08 -20.10 4.45
C VAL A 333 17.72 -20.59 5.76
N LYS A 334 17.23 -21.73 6.26
CA LYS A 334 17.74 -22.37 7.48
C LYS A 334 19.18 -22.83 7.34
N GLU A 335 19.53 -23.49 6.23
CA GLU A 335 20.91 -23.91 5.98
C GLU A 335 21.86 -22.72 5.85
N SER A 336 21.42 -21.64 5.20
CA SER A 336 22.22 -20.42 5.05
C SER A 336 22.56 -19.81 6.42
N ILE A 337 21.58 -19.71 7.31
CA ILE A 337 21.77 -19.18 8.66
C ILE A 337 22.61 -20.14 9.52
N CYS A 338 22.41 -21.45 9.40
CA CYS A 338 23.24 -22.44 10.09
C CYS A 338 24.71 -22.40 9.62
N GLN A 339 24.97 -22.22 8.32
CA GLN A 339 26.32 -22.05 7.79
C GLN A 339 26.94 -20.73 8.26
N LEU A 340 26.19 -19.63 8.24
CA LEU A 340 26.65 -18.34 8.79
C LEU A 340 27.03 -18.47 10.27
N GLN A 341 26.19 -19.13 11.07
CA GLN A 341 26.47 -19.39 12.48
C GLN A 341 27.72 -20.26 12.66
N GLN A 342 27.88 -21.33 11.87
CA GLN A 342 29.05 -22.18 11.93
C GLN A 342 30.33 -21.38 11.65
N VAL A 343 30.33 -20.52 10.62
CA VAL A 343 31.49 -19.69 10.28
C VAL A 343 31.82 -18.69 11.39
N LEU A 344 30.81 -18.05 11.99
CA LEU A 344 30.99 -17.15 13.12
C LEU A 344 31.55 -17.84 14.37
N GLU A 345 31.27 -19.13 14.56
CA GLU A 345 31.76 -19.91 15.72
C GLU A 345 33.17 -20.50 15.47
N THR A 346 33.60 -20.71 14.21
CA THR A 346 34.84 -21.45 13.91
C THR A 346 35.96 -20.63 13.25
N HIS A 347 35.68 -19.46 12.68
CA HIS A 347 36.66 -18.69 11.91
C HIS A 347 36.71 -17.21 12.31
N GLU A 348 37.85 -16.56 12.05
CA GLU A 348 37.93 -15.10 12.06
C GLU A 348 37.23 -14.54 10.81
N VAL A 349 36.23 -13.68 11.03
CA VAL A 349 35.34 -13.21 9.98
C VAL A 349 35.63 -11.78 9.55
N ASN A 350 35.35 -11.49 8.27
CA ASN A 350 35.29 -10.14 7.79
C ASN A 350 33.89 -9.56 8.04
N TRP A 351 33.78 -8.66 9.02
CA TRP A 351 32.51 -8.06 9.44
C TRP A 351 31.77 -7.33 8.31
N GLN A 352 32.45 -6.74 7.34
CA GLN A 352 31.79 -6.12 6.18
C GLN A 352 31.01 -7.15 5.36
N HIS A 353 31.63 -8.30 5.10
CA HIS A 353 31.04 -9.38 4.33
C HIS A 353 29.92 -10.07 5.12
N VAL A 354 30.14 -10.35 6.40
CA VAL A 354 29.13 -10.92 7.30
C VAL A 354 27.89 -10.03 7.36
N LEU A 355 28.04 -8.74 7.63
CA LEU A 355 26.89 -7.83 7.80
C LEU A 355 26.19 -7.53 6.47
N SER A 356 26.92 -7.50 5.35
CA SER A 356 26.34 -7.44 4.00
C SER A 356 25.54 -8.70 3.67
N CYS A 357 26.02 -9.88 4.09
CA CYS A 357 25.33 -11.16 3.93
C CYS A 357 24.04 -11.19 4.76
N VAL A 358 24.09 -10.77 6.04
CA VAL A 358 22.90 -10.65 6.92
C VAL A 358 21.87 -9.72 6.29
N SER A 359 22.28 -8.55 5.81
CA SER A 359 21.39 -7.59 5.14
C SER A 359 20.74 -8.19 3.89
N THR A 360 21.51 -8.92 3.10
CA THR A 360 21.01 -9.60 1.89
C THR A 360 20.02 -10.71 2.22
N LEU A 361 20.30 -11.53 3.24
CA LEU A 361 19.42 -12.60 3.70
C LEU A 361 18.08 -12.06 4.20
N VAL A 362 18.12 -11.05 5.07
CA VAL A 362 16.94 -10.44 5.67
C VAL A 362 16.06 -9.77 4.60
N VAL A 363 16.65 -9.08 3.62
CA VAL A 363 15.90 -8.40 2.54
C VAL A 363 15.38 -9.36 1.47
N CYS A 364 16.16 -10.37 1.06
CA CYS A 364 15.78 -11.24 -0.06
C CYS A 364 14.86 -12.40 0.37
N GLN A 365 14.82 -12.77 1.64
CA GLN A 365 14.08 -13.94 2.13
C GLN A 365 13.22 -13.58 3.35
N ALA A 366 11.90 -13.57 3.19
CA ALA A 366 10.96 -13.22 4.26
C ALA A 366 11.02 -14.16 5.48
N GLU A 367 11.38 -15.44 5.28
CA GLU A 367 11.52 -16.43 6.36
C GLU A 367 12.74 -16.16 7.27
N ALA A 368 13.68 -15.34 6.83
CA ALA A 368 14.90 -15.05 7.58
C ALA A 368 14.61 -14.29 8.89
N GLU A 369 13.56 -13.46 8.94
CA GLU A 369 13.23 -12.65 10.13
C GLU A 369 13.06 -13.51 11.39
N GLN A 370 12.29 -14.60 11.30
CA GLN A 370 12.04 -15.49 12.44
C GLN A 370 13.28 -16.29 12.83
N LEU A 371 14.02 -16.80 11.84
CA LEU A 371 15.25 -17.56 12.08
C LEU A 371 16.37 -16.71 12.68
N PHE A 372 16.47 -15.42 12.33
CA PHE A 372 17.37 -14.49 12.99
C PHE A 372 16.94 -14.17 14.42
N LYS A 373 15.64 -14.09 14.73
CA LYS A 373 15.16 -13.96 16.12
C LYS A 373 15.59 -15.16 16.96
N ASP A 374 15.41 -16.37 16.43
CA ASP A 374 15.84 -17.60 17.10
C ASP A 374 17.36 -17.64 17.32
N LEU A 375 18.14 -17.25 16.29
CA LEU A 375 19.60 -17.14 16.40
C LEU A 375 20.01 -16.13 17.48
N LEU A 376 19.40 -14.93 17.50
CA LEU A 376 19.70 -13.89 18.48
C LEU A 376 19.36 -14.35 19.91
N SER A 377 18.23 -15.03 20.11
CA SER A 377 17.89 -15.63 21.40
C SER A 377 18.91 -16.69 21.84
N HIS A 378 19.36 -17.54 20.91
CA HIS A 378 20.38 -18.55 21.19
C HIS A 378 21.76 -17.95 21.52
N LEU A 379 22.18 -16.91 20.79
CA LEU A 379 23.42 -16.18 21.05
C LEU A 379 23.39 -15.49 22.42
N LEU A 380 22.28 -14.83 22.77
CA LEU A 380 22.12 -14.22 24.10
C LEU A 380 22.11 -15.28 25.21
N LEU A 381 21.45 -16.42 25.00
CA LEU A 381 21.48 -17.55 25.93
C LEU A 381 22.89 -18.07 26.17
N LYS A 382 23.68 -18.29 25.10
CA LYS A 382 25.09 -18.69 25.18
C LYS A 382 25.95 -17.62 25.87
N ALA A 383 25.78 -16.35 25.50
CA ALA A 383 26.53 -15.23 26.05
C ALA A 383 26.34 -15.10 27.56
N PHE A 384 25.09 -15.12 28.05
CA PHE A 384 24.82 -15.04 29.50
C PHE A 384 25.10 -16.35 30.24
N GLY A 385 24.99 -17.51 29.58
CA GLY A 385 25.32 -18.81 30.17
C GLY A 385 26.82 -18.97 30.45
N ASN A 386 27.66 -18.54 29.50
CA ASN A 386 29.11 -18.70 29.55
C ASN A 386 29.87 -17.41 29.92
N PHE A 387 29.18 -16.26 30.03
CA PHE A 387 29.78 -14.92 30.15
C PHE A 387 30.74 -14.61 28.99
N ASP A 388 30.31 -14.98 27.78
CA ASP A 388 31.09 -14.86 26.56
C ASP A 388 30.77 -13.56 25.80
N MET A 389 31.79 -12.70 25.69
CA MET A 389 31.69 -11.41 25.02
C MET A 389 31.54 -11.52 23.50
N GLU A 390 32.08 -12.56 22.86
CA GLU A 390 32.04 -12.68 21.40
C GLU A 390 30.63 -12.97 20.89
N ASN A 391 29.91 -13.86 21.59
CA ASN A 391 28.50 -14.13 21.35
C ASN A 391 27.62 -12.88 21.61
N MET A 392 27.98 -12.07 22.62
CA MET A 392 27.27 -10.81 22.92
C MET A 392 27.47 -9.77 21.81
N ILE A 393 28.71 -9.57 21.35
CA ILE A 393 29.06 -8.68 20.24
C ILE A 393 28.31 -9.09 18.98
N THR A 394 28.35 -10.37 18.63
CA THR A 394 27.73 -10.93 17.42
C THR A 394 26.21 -10.71 17.45
N ALA A 395 25.56 -10.92 18.60
CA ALA A 395 24.12 -10.67 18.74
C ALA A 395 23.76 -9.19 18.50
N PHE A 396 24.52 -8.26 19.09
CA PHE A 396 24.27 -6.82 18.90
C PHE A 396 24.53 -6.37 17.46
N LEU A 397 25.61 -6.85 16.83
CA LEU A 397 25.93 -6.53 15.43
C LEU A 397 24.84 -7.02 14.48
N ILE A 398 24.39 -8.27 14.59
CA ILE A 398 23.32 -8.85 13.75
C ILE A 398 21.99 -8.13 13.99
N ALA A 399 21.60 -7.91 15.24
CA ALA A 399 20.33 -7.24 15.57
C ALA A 399 20.28 -5.81 15.02
N ARG A 400 21.38 -5.07 15.13
CA ARG A 400 21.50 -3.71 14.56
C ARG A 400 21.46 -3.74 13.05
N GLN A 401 22.20 -4.65 12.43
CA GLN A 401 22.26 -4.74 10.97
C GLN A 401 20.90 -5.08 10.37
N ALA A 402 20.19 -6.05 10.94
CA ALA A 402 18.84 -6.40 10.51
C ALA A 402 17.87 -5.22 10.70
N ALA A 403 17.94 -4.52 11.83
CA ALA A 403 17.10 -3.35 12.10
C ALA A 403 17.36 -2.15 11.15
N LEU A 404 18.56 -2.03 10.57
CA LEU A 404 18.89 -0.96 9.61
C LEU A 404 18.14 -1.10 8.28
N GLU A 405 17.71 -2.30 7.91
CA GLU A 405 16.95 -2.55 6.66
C GLU A 405 15.47 -2.09 6.76
N GLY A 406 15.02 -1.76 7.97
CA GLY A 406 13.72 -1.13 8.24
C GLY A 406 12.63 -2.08 8.72
N PRO A 407 11.53 -1.52 9.29
CA PRO A 407 10.49 -2.28 10.02
C PRO A 407 9.67 -3.23 9.15
N ALA A 408 9.72 -3.09 7.82
CA ALA A 408 9.09 -4.03 6.89
C ALA A 408 9.85 -5.35 6.79
N VAL A 409 11.12 -5.38 7.21
CA VAL A 409 12.04 -6.51 7.03
C VAL A 409 12.47 -7.09 8.38
N PHE A 410 12.74 -6.24 9.37
CA PHE A 410 13.05 -6.66 10.75
C PHE A 410 12.62 -5.57 11.74
N MET A 411 12.28 -5.96 12.98
CA MET A 411 11.83 -5.01 14.00
C MET A 411 12.90 -3.94 14.33
N PRO A 412 12.52 -2.70 14.68
CA PRO A 412 13.46 -1.67 15.07
C PRO A 412 14.32 -2.09 16.28
N TYR A 413 15.56 -1.62 16.33
CA TYR A 413 16.49 -1.92 17.42
C TYR A 413 15.92 -1.57 18.81
N SER A 414 15.13 -0.49 18.92
CA SER A 414 14.49 -0.09 20.17
C SER A 414 13.48 -1.13 20.68
N GLU A 415 12.73 -1.76 19.77
CA GLU A 415 11.78 -2.81 20.12
C GLU A 415 12.50 -4.09 20.49
N TRP A 416 13.51 -4.50 19.72
CA TRP A 416 14.34 -5.65 20.03
C TRP A 416 15.05 -5.50 21.38
N PHE A 417 15.71 -4.36 21.62
CA PHE A 417 16.43 -4.08 22.88
C PHE A 417 15.47 -4.10 24.07
N LYS A 418 14.29 -3.49 23.94
CA LYS A 418 13.25 -3.51 24.98
C LYS A 418 12.70 -4.93 25.20
N ALA A 419 12.49 -5.72 24.16
CA ALA A 419 12.02 -7.09 24.27
C ALA A 419 13.06 -8.00 24.98
N SER A 420 14.34 -7.85 24.62
CA SER A 420 15.44 -8.65 25.19
C SER A 420 15.83 -8.25 26.61
N PHE A 421 15.79 -6.94 26.93
CA PHE A 421 16.31 -6.42 28.21
C PHE A 421 15.29 -5.71 29.10
N GLY A 422 14.08 -5.40 28.61
CA GLY A 422 13.08 -4.60 29.37
C GLY A 422 12.23 -5.40 30.35
N ASN A 423 12.28 -6.74 30.31
CA ASN A 423 11.46 -7.62 31.15
C ASN A 423 12.27 -8.27 32.27
N ALA A 424 11.64 -8.46 33.44
CA ALA A 424 12.24 -9.15 34.59
C ALA A 424 12.62 -10.61 34.34
N GLY A 425 12.05 -11.25 33.31
CA GLY A 425 12.36 -12.61 32.88
C GLY A 425 13.54 -12.74 31.92
N GLY A 426 14.25 -11.66 31.59
CA GLY A 426 15.41 -11.70 30.69
C GLY A 426 16.65 -12.33 31.33
N HIS A 427 17.57 -12.84 30.50
CA HIS A 427 18.79 -13.55 30.96
C HIS A 427 19.68 -12.70 31.88
N HIS A 428 19.70 -11.39 31.68
CA HIS A 428 20.43 -10.40 32.47
C HIS A 428 19.89 -10.24 33.92
N GLY A 429 18.59 -10.48 34.14
CA GLY A 429 17.92 -10.30 35.44
C GLY A 429 18.12 -11.47 36.42
N SER A 430 18.73 -12.56 35.96
CA SER A 430 18.90 -13.82 36.72
C SER A 430 19.86 -13.71 37.91
N SER A 431 20.88 -12.85 37.83
CA SER A 431 21.90 -12.68 38.88
C SER A 431 22.59 -11.31 38.82
N LYS A 432 23.20 -10.88 39.92
CA LYS A 432 24.06 -9.68 39.96
C LYS A 432 25.22 -9.79 38.96
N LYS A 433 25.79 -10.98 38.78
CA LYS A 433 26.90 -11.24 37.85
C LYS A 433 26.48 -10.98 36.39
N ALA A 434 25.28 -11.41 35.99
CA ALA A 434 24.73 -11.17 34.66
C ALA A 434 24.45 -9.68 34.40
N LEU A 435 23.97 -8.94 35.41
CA LEU A 435 23.81 -7.48 35.31
C LEU A 435 25.14 -6.75 35.14
N VAL A 436 26.16 -7.11 35.92
CA VAL A 436 27.50 -6.52 35.79
C VAL A 436 28.07 -6.78 34.40
N PHE A 437 27.98 -8.03 33.92
CA PHE A 437 28.41 -8.40 32.57
C PHE A 437 27.74 -7.57 31.46
N LEU A 438 26.41 -7.38 31.54
CA LEU A 438 25.68 -6.54 30.57
C LEU A 438 26.14 -5.08 30.61
N PHE A 439 26.27 -4.49 31.80
CA PHE A 439 26.66 -3.07 31.91
C PHE A 439 28.13 -2.83 31.61
N GLU A 440 29.01 -3.80 31.87
CA GLU A 440 30.41 -3.77 31.45
C GLU A 440 30.49 -3.72 29.91
N PHE A 441 29.82 -4.65 29.23
CA PHE A 441 29.69 -4.67 27.77
C PHE A 441 29.10 -3.35 27.22
N LEU A 442 27.95 -2.90 27.73
CA LEU A 442 27.33 -1.66 27.24
C LEU A 442 28.21 -0.43 27.48
N SER A 443 28.98 -0.41 28.56
CA SER A 443 29.91 0.70 28.88
C SER A 443 31.11 0.72 27.93
N GLU A 444 31.65 -0.45 27.58
CA GLU A 444 32.72 -0.58 26.58
C GLU A 444 32.30 -0.13 25.18
N LEU A 445 31.01 -0.24 24.85
CA LEU A 445 30.47 0.18 23.56
C LEU A 445 30.32 1.71 23.43
N VAL A 446 30.06 2.44 24.52
CA VAL A 446 29.71 3.88 24.51
C VAL A 446 30.62 4.76 23.63
N PRO A 447 31.96 4.61 23.63
CA PRO A 447 32.84 5.44 22.80
C PRO A 447 32.53 5.33 21.30
N PHE A 448 32.08 4.17 20.84
CA PHE A 448 31.86 3.83 19.44
C PHE A 448 30.39 3.95 19.00
N GLU A 449 29.47 4.15 19.94
CA GLU A 449 28.03 4.24 19.66
C GLU A 449 27.62 5.54 18.97
N SER A 450 26.63 5.41 18.08
CA SER A 450 25.91 6.57 17.54
C SER A 450 24.96 7.16 18.59
N ALA A 451 24.64 8.45 18.45
CA ALA A 451 23.72 9.13 19.36
C ALA A 451 22.34 8.45 19.44
N LEU A 452 21.89 7.80 18.36
CA LEU A 452 20.60 7.10 18.30
C LEU A 452 20.54 5.91 19.27
N TYR A 453 21.58 5.07 19.30
CA TYR A 453 21.59 3.89 20.17
C TYR A 453 21.73 4.26 21.65
N LEU A 454 22.53 5.29 21.96
CA LEU A 454 22.63 5.83 23.32
C LEU A 454 21.28 6.37 23.82
N LYS A 455 20.53 7.08 22.96
CA LYS A 455 19.16 7.55 23.30
C LYS A 455 18.24 6.37 23.59
N VAL A 456 18.29 5.30 22.79
CA VAL A 456 17.48 4.09 23.02
C VAL A 456 17.79 3.47 24.38
N HIS A 457 19.07 3.32 24.75
CA HIS A 457 19.44 2.73 26.03
C HIS A 457 19.00 3.60 27.23
N ILE A 458 18.93 4.92 27.09
CA ILE A 458 18.45 5.84 28.14
C ILE A 458 16.91 5.80 28.25
N MET A 459 16.20 5.76 27.12
CA MET A 459 14.73 5.79 27.08
C MET A 459 14.09 4.45 27.42
N TYR A 460 14.74 3.34 27.06
CA TYR A 460 14.31 1.98 27.33
C TYR A 460 15.42 1.23 28.09
N PRO A 461 15.73 1.63 29.33
CA PRO A 461 16.81 1.02 30.10
C PRO A 461 16.52 -0.46 30.41
N PRO A 462 17.56 -1.32 30.49
CA PRO A 462 17.40 -2.69 30.95
C PRO A 462 16.70 -2.77 32.30
N PHE A 463 15.94 -3.84 32.53
CA PHE A 463 15.30 -4.08 33.81
C PHE A 463 16.35 -4.41 34.87
N VAL A 464 16.42 -3.58 35.92
CA VAL A 464 17.34 -3.77 37.03
C VAL A 464 16.56 -3.81 38.35
N PRO A 465 16.71 -4.87 39.16
CA PRO A 465 16.12 -4.92 40.50
C PRO A 465 16.54 -3.72 41.35
N THR A 466 15.66 -3.24 42.22
CA THR A 466 15.87 -2.04 43.05
C THR A 466 17.19 -2.04 43.84
N LYS A 467 17.68 -3.22 44.23
CA LYS A 467 18.96 -3.43 44.95
C LYS A 467 20.22 -3.09 44.14
N HIS A 468 20.13 -3.03 42.80
CA HIS A 468 21.27 -2.84 41.89
C HIS A 468 21.11 -1.60 41.01
N ARG A 469 20.16 -0.71 41.35
CA ARG A 469 19.83 0.49 40.58
C ARG A 469 21.01 1.47 40.41
N SER A 470 22.01 1.42 41.28
CA SER A 470 23.22 2.23 41.16
C SER A 470 24.00 1.95 39.87
N LEU A 471 24.12 0.66 39.47
CA LEU A 471 24.82 0.26 38.24
C LEU A 471 24.17 0.86 36.98
N LEU A 472 22.84 0.90 36.95
CA LEU A 472 22.09 1.53 35.86
C LEU A 472 22.30 3.04 35.82
N LEU A 473 22.33 3.71 36.98
CA LEU A 473 22.54 5.15 37.06
C LEU A 473 23.96 5.56 36.63
N GLU A 474 24.96 4.76 36.98
CA GLU A 474 26.35 4.94 36.51
C GLU A 474 26.42 4.88 34.98
N TYR A 475 25.81 3.85 34.37
CA TYR A 475 25.74 3.72 32.92
C TYR A 475 24.98 4.87 32.24
N ILE A 476 23.79 5.25 32.74
CA ILE A 476 23.01 6.36 32.17
C ILE A 476 23.80 7.67 32.23
N THR A 477 24.55 7.89 33.31
CA THR A 477 25.39 9.08 33.45
C THR A 477 26.48 9.10 32.38
N LEU A 478 27.15 7.97 32.16
CA LEU A 478 28.16 7.81 31.10
C LEU A 478 27.57 8.08 29.70
N ALA A 479 26.40 7.50 29.39
CA ALA A 479 25.73 7.70 28.10
C ALA A 479 25.29 9.16 27.88
N LYS A 480 24.79 9.84 28.92
CA LYS A 480 24.42 11.27 28.86
C LYS A 480 25.64 12.17 28.63
N THR A 481 26.76 11.88 29.29
CA THR A 481 28.02 12.62 29.08
C THR A 481 28.48 12.48 27.62
N ARG A 482 28.42 11.27 27.05
CA ARG A 482 28.76 11.05 25.65
C ARG A 482 27.84 11.81 24.68
N LEU A 483 26.54 11.88 24.95
CA LEU A 483 25.60 12.67 24.13
C LEU A 483 25.91 14.17 24.19
N ALA A 484 26.33 14.67 25.35
CA ALA A 484 26.77 16.05 25.51
C ALA A 484 28.05 16.32 24.70
N ASP A 485 29.03 15.40 24.68
CA ASP A 485 30.24 15.51 23.86
C ASP A 485 29.92 15.53 22.36
N LEU A 486 28.91 14.77 21.93
CA LEU A 486 28.40 14.75 20.56
C LEU A 486 27.54 15.98 20.19
N LYS A 487 27.35 16.93 21.12
CA LYS A 487 26.51 18.15 20.97
C LYS A 487 25.03 17.87 20.65
N VAL A 488 24.50 16.72 21.09
CA VAL A 488 23.08 16.37 20.91
C VAL A 488 22.38 16.49 22.27
N ALA A 489 21.63 17.57 22.48
CA ALA A 489 20.90 17.79 23.73
C ALA A 489 19.61 16.95 23.78
N ILE A 490 19.36 16.31 24.93
CA ILE A 490 18.09 15.58 25.20
C ILE A 490 16.91 16.57 25.32
N GLU A 491 17.19 17.85 25.54
CA GLU A 491 16.22 18.93 25.78
C GLU A 491 15.58 19.50 24.49
N ASP A 492 16.12 19.18 23.31
CA ASP A 492 15.60 19.59 21.99
C ASP A 492 14.52 18.63 21.43
N MET A 493 14.09 17.65 22.23
CA MET A 493 13.10 16.65 21.83
C MET A 493 11.67 17.24 21.79
N GLY A 494 10.94 16.93 20.73
CA GLY A 494 9.56 17.37 20.50
C GLY A 494 8.58 16.94 21.58
N LEU A 495 7.48 17.70 21.71
CA LEU A 495 6.39 17.39 22.66
C LEU A 495 5.68 16.07 22.33
N TYR A 496 5.72 15.65 21.06
CA TYR A 496 5.09 14.43 20.56
C TYR A 496 6.03 13.60 19.66
N GLU A 497 7.33 13.62 19.94
CA GLU A 497 8.35 12.91 19.16
C GLU A 497 8.30 11.39 19.38
N ASP A 498 8.36 10.64 18.28
CA ASP A 498 8.32 9.17 18.28
C ASP A 498 9.76 8.62 18.16
N LEU A 499 10.19 7.90 19.19
CA LEU A 499 11.59 7.48 19.41
C LEU A 499 12.01 6.28 18.57
N SER A 500 11.12 5.76 17.74
CA SER A 500 11.36 4.70 16.77
C SER A 500 12.06 5.21 15.48
N SER A 501 12.22 6.53 15.32
CA SER A 501 12.80 7.15 14.13
C SER A 501 14.32 7.31 14.23
N THR A 502 15.05 6.61 13.36
CA THR A 502 16.52 6.64 13.25
C THR A 502 17.04 7.84 12.45
N ASN A 503 16.53 9.05 12.70
CA ASN A 503 17.08 10.24 12.07
C ASN A 503 17.99 10.99 13.05
N GLU A 504 19.18 11.35 12.56
CA GLU A 504 20.01 12.40 13.13
C GLU A 504 19.18 13.64 13.42
N ALA A 505 19.58 14.36 14.49
CA ALA A 505 18.88 15.49 15.09
C ALA A 505 17.99 16.26 14.10
N VAL A 506 16.68 15.93 14.10
CA VAL A 506 15.66 16.69 13.40
C VAL A 506 15.84 18.14 13.84
N GLN A 507 15.98 19.07 12.88
CA GLN A 507 16.04 20.48 13.25
C GLN A 507 14.82 20.79 14.14
N PRO A 508 15.02 21.37 15.33
CA PRO A 508 13.94 21.60 16.30
C PRO A 508 12.72 22.33 15.70
N GLN A 509 12.93 23.11 14.63
CA GLN A 509 11.91 23.82 13.85
C GLN A 509 10.92 22.88 13.14
N ALA A 510 11.38 21.80 12.52
CA ALA A 510 10.53 20.85 11.80
C ALA A 510 9.68 20.03 12.78
N GLN A 511 10.25 19.69 13.93
CA GLN A 511 9.53 19.01 15.01
C GLN A 511 8.49 19.93 15.66
N ALA A 512 8.81 21.21 15.87
CA ALA A 512 7.86 22.19 16.41
C ALA A 512 6.63 22.39 15.49
N LEU A 513 6.79 22.33 14.17
CA LEU A 513 5.67 22.39 13.23
C LEU A 513 4.72 21.20 13.38
N ARG A 514 5.25 19.98 13.52
CA ARG A 514 4.46 18.75 13.76
C ARG A 514 3.77 18.79 15.12
N ASP A 515 4.44 19.30 16.15
CA ASP A 515 3.86 19.48 17.48
C ASP A 515 2.71 20.50 17.47
N VAL A 516 2.84 21.59 16.71
CA VAL A 516 1.79 22.60 16.53
C VAL A 516 0.58 22.00 15.80
N GLU A 517 0.80 21.19 14.76
CA GLU A 517 -0.27 20.53 14.02
C GLU A 517 -1.06 19.55 14.90
N LYS A 518 -0.37 18.69 15.67
CA LYS A 518 -1.03 17.81 16.65
C LYS A 518 -1.77 18.59 17.74
N ALA A 519 -1.20 19.68 18.25
CA ALA A 519 -1.85 20.53 19.24
C ALA A 519 -3.13 21.21 18.69
N LEU A 520 -3.10 21.65 17.43
CA LEU A 520 -4.26 22.22 16.75
C LEU A 520 -5.35 21.17 16.54
N GLN A 521 -5.00 19.96 16.12
CA GLN A 521 -5.96 18.85 15.98
C GLN A 521 -6.68 18.56 17.31
N ILE A 522 -5.95 18.50 18.43
CA ILE A 522 -6.54 18.29 19.76
C ILE A 522 -7.43 19.47 20.17
N PHE A 523 -7.01 20.71 19.89
CA PHE A 523 -7.79 21.91 20.20
C PHE A 523 -9.07 22.01 19.37
N GLU A 524 -9.04 21.66 18.09
CA GLU A 524 -10.21 21.71 17.21
C GLU A 524 -11.28 20.69 17.65
N ASN A 525 -10.86 19.51 18.10
CA ASN A 525 -11.76 18.48 18.62
C ASN A 525 -12.34 18.83 19.99
N THR A 526 -11.55 19.41 20.89
CA THR A 526 -11.96 19.61 22.29
C THR A 526 -12.41 21.04 22.63
N ARG A 527 -12.09 22.02 21.78
CA ARG A 527 -12.16 23.47 22.03
C ARG A 527 -11.44 23.90 23.32
N LYS A 528 -10.54 23.07 23.85
CA LYS A 528 -9.74 23.31 25.05
C LYS A 528 -8.25 23.22 24.72
N ILE A 529 -7.44 24.04 25.37
CA ILE A 529 -5.98 24.04 25.17
C ILE A 529 -5.42 22.68 25.65
N PRO A 530 -4.62 21.96 24.84
CA PRO A 530 -4.04 20.68 25.25
C PRO A 530 -3.19 20.83 26.51
N THR A 531 -3.33 19.87 27.44
CA THR A 531 -2.60 19.88 28.73
C THR A 531 -1.09 19.79 28.54
N SER A 532 -0.62 19.03 27.55
CA SER A 532 0.78 18.94 27.14
C SER A 532 1.39 20.28 26.73
N VAL A 533 0.61 21.16 26.08
CA VAL A 533 1.06 22.50 25.67
C VAL A 533 1.14 23.43 26.88
N ILE A 534 0.19 23.31 27.82
CA ILE A 534 0.23 24.03 29.10
C ILE A 534 1.43 23.57 29.94
N GLU A 535 1.66 22.26 30.03
CA GLU A 535 2.79 21.65 30.72
C GLU A 535 4.12 22.10 30.09
N ALA A 536 4.24 22.07 28.76
CA ALA A 536 5.41 22.55 28.04
C ALA A 536 5.69 24.04 28.33
N SER A 537 4.64 24.87 28.39
CA SER A 537 4.79 26.31 28.71
C SER A 537 5.35 26.57 30.12
N ILE A 538 5.23 25.59 31.03
CA ILE A 538 5.67 25.68 32.42
C ILE A 538 7.01 24.96 32.63
N PHE A 539 7.11 23.69 32.23
CA PHE A 539 8.24 22.80 32.54
C PHE A 539 9.28 22.69 31.41
N ARG A 540 8.92 23.03 30.16
CA ARG A 540 9.82 23.02 28.99
C ARG A 540 9.88 24.39 28.31
N ARG A 541 9.99 25.44 29.13
CA ARG A 541 9.91 26.84 28.71
C ARG A 541 10.89 27.23 27.60
N PRO A 542 12.16 26.75 27.55
CA PRO A 542 13.08 27.04 26.46
C PRO A 542 12.56 26.53 25.10
N TYR A 543 12.11 25.27 25.03
CA TYR A 543 11.54 24.69 23.81
C TYR A 543 10.24 25.42 23.38
N TYR A 544 9.36 25.69 24.35
CA TYR A 544 8.09 26.38 24.11
C TYR A 544 8.31 27.78 23.49
N THR A 545 9.28 28.53 24.00
CA THR A 545 9.52 29.92 23.60
C THR A 545 10.34 30.02 22.31
N SER A 546 11.35 29.16 22.15
CA SER A 546 12.29 29.24 21.02
C SER A 546 11.82 28.50 19.77
N TRP A 547 10.97 27.48 19.91
CA TRP A 547 10.58 26.61 18.79
C TRP A 547 9.07 26.56 18.57
N PHE A 548 8.29 26.21 19.60
CA PHE A 548 6.84 26.02 19.48
C PHE A 548 6.08 27.34 19.17
N LEU A 549 6.34 28.42 19.90
CA LEU A 549 5.68 29.72 19.69
C LEU A 549 5.99 30.34 18.31
N PRO A 550 7.26 30.40 17.84
CA PRO A 550 7.58 30.87 16.49
C PRO A 550 6.92 30.04 15.39
N ALA A 551 6.86 28.71 15.55
CA ALA A 551 6.17 27.83 14.62
C ALA A 551 4.65 28.10 14.57
N LEU A 552 4.02 28.32 15.74
CA LEU A 552 2.59 28.66 15.85
C LEU A 552 2.27 30.04 15.27
N LEU A 553 3.14 31.03 15.48
CA LEU A 553 2.98 32.43 15.04
C LEU A 553 3.65 32.73 13.69
N ARG A 554 3.80 31.73 12.81
CA ARG A 554 4.33 31.95 11.45
C ARG A 554 3.40 32.89 10.65
N PRO A 555 3.88 34.04 10.12
CA PRO A 555 3.05 35.00 9.39
C PRO A 555 2.31 34.37 8.21
N ARG A 556 1.05 34.76 8.01
CA ARG A 556 0.16 34.22 6.97
C ARG A 556 -0.95 35.20 6.62
N VAL A 557 -1.59 35.01 5.46
CA VAL A 557 -2.79 35.79 5.11
C VAL A 557 -3.98 35.30 5.95
N LEU A 558 -4.56 36.20 6.74
CA LEU A 558 -5.67 35.87 7.63
C LEU A 558 -6.99 35.72 6.84
N PRO A 559 -7.73 34.61 7.02
CA PRO A 559 -9.04 34.42 6.40
C PRO A 559 -10.05 35.43 6.96
N LYS A 560 -11.08 35.77 6.15
CA LYS A 560 -12.14 36.74 6.53
C LYS A 560 -12.93 36.28 7.76
N THR A 561 -13.05 34.97 7.96
CA THR A 561 -13.57 34.33 9.18
C THR A 561 -12.40 33.68 9.92
N PRO A 562 -12.28 33.85 11.25
CA PRO A 562 -11.18 33.25 12.02
C PRO A 562 -11.23 31.73 11.92
N ASP A 563 -10.10 31.11 11.57
CA ASP A 563 -9.95 29.66 11.47
C ASP A 563 -9.55 29.02 12.82
N GLY A 564 -9.47 27.68 12.87
CA GLY A 564 -9.14 26.93 14.08
C GLY A 564 -7.80 27.34 14.72
N ARG A 565 -6.82 27.70 13.89
CA ARG A 565 -5.53 28.23 14.32
C ARG A 565 -5.63 29.62 14.97
N MET A 566 -6.44 30.54 14.43
CA MET A 566 -6.72 31.82 15.10
C MET A 566 -7.46 31.64 16.42
N ALA A 567 -8.47 30.76 16.44
CA ALA A 567 -9.21 30.46 17.68
C ALA A 567 -8.28 29.87 18.76
N PHE A 568 -7.30 29.04 18.39
CA PHE A 568 -6.30 28.49 19.31
C PHE A 568 -5.36 29.56 19.86
N ILE A 569 -4.84 30.43 18.99
CA ILE A 569 -3.97 31.56 19.38
C ILE A 569 -4.72 32.49 20.35
N ASP A 570 -5.99 32.83 20.06
CA ASP A 570 -6.81 33.68 20.93
C ASP A 570 -7.14 33.01 22.28
N SER A 571 -7.20 31.68 22.31
CA SER A 571 -7.38 30.91 23.55
C SER A 571 -6.11 30.90 24.39
N LEU A 572 -4.94 30.72 23.78
CA LEU A 572 -3.63 30.82 24.44
C LEU A 572 -3.33 32.24 24.94
N LYS A 573 -3.74 33.27 24.20
CA LYS A 573 -3.66 34.67 24.63
C LYS A 573 -4.55 34.95 25.83
N ARG A 574 -5.80 34.47 25.83
CA ARG A 574 -6.72 34.59 26.99
C ARG A 574 -6.21 33.85 28.23
N ALA A 575 -5.32 32.87 28.06
CA ALA A 575 -4.69 32.12 29.14
C ALA A 575 -3.28 32.65 29.54
N ASP A 576 -2.89 33.83 29.06
CA ASP A 576 -1.60 34.49 29.31
C ASP A 576 -0.37 33.63 28.93
N LYS A 577 -0.50 32.74 27.94
CA LYS A 577 0.60 31.89 27.44
C LYS A 577 1.33 32.49 26.24
N ILE A 578 0.80 33.56 25.66
CA ILE A 578 1.44 34.33 24.57
C ILE A 578 1.66 35.78 25.04
N PRO A 579 2.90 36.28 25.07
CA PRO A 579 3.20 37.68 25.33
C PRO A 579 2.49 38.63 24.34
N SER A 580 1.89 39.71 24.86
CA SER A 580 1.10 40.67 24.06
C SER A 580 1.90 41.33 22.92
N ASN A 581 3.21 41.53 23.10
CA ASN A 581 4.11 42.08 22.09
C ASN A 581 4.34 41.13 20.89
N LEU A 582 4.42 39.82 21.12
CA LEU A 582 4.58 38.83 20.05
C LEU A 582 3.28 38.68 19.25
N TYR A 583 2.12 38.77 19.92
CA TYR A 583 0.82 38.73 19.25
C TYR A 583 0.59 39.96 18.34
N SER A 584 0.95 41.17 18.78
CA SER A 584 0.82 42.37 17.94
C SER A 584 1.77 42.35 16.75
N THR A 585 3.02 41.90 16.96
CA THR A 585 4.01 41.72 15.88
C THR A 585 3.54 40.71 14.83
N TYR A 586 2.92 39.61 15.27
CA TYR A 586 2.33 38.60 14.39
C TYR A 586 1.23 39.18 13.49
N LEU A 587 0.28 39.94 14.06
CA LEU A 587 -0.80 40.56 13.27
C LEU A 587 -0.25 41.55 12.23
N GLN A 588 0.71 42.38 12.61
CA GLN A 588 1.37 43.32 11.68
C GLN A 588 2.06 42.58 10.52
N ALA A 589 2.78 41.48 10.80
CA ALA A 589 3.42 40.67 9.77
C ALA A 589 2.41 39.99 8.84
N CYS A 590 1.26 39.55 9.36
CA CYS A 590 0.16 38.99 8.56
C CYS A 590 -0.49 40.02 7.63
N HIS A 591 -0.65 41.27 8.10
CA HIS A 591 -1.15 42.38 7.28
C HIS A 591 -0.16 42.73 6.15
N ALA A 592 1.14 42.81 6.44
CA ALA A 592 2.18 43.06 5.43
C ALA A 592 2.24 41.94 4.36
N MET A 593 1.96 40.69 4.74
CA MET A 593 1.94 39.55 3.80
C MET A 593 0.75 39.61 2.83
N LYS A 594 -0.41 40.10 3.30
CA LYS A 594 -1.58 40.38 2.47
C LYS A 594 -1.30 41.48 1.44
N GLU A 595 -0.57 42.52 1.84
CA GLU A 595 -0.18 43.62 0.96
C GLU A 595 0.85 43.16 -0.10
N LYS A 596 1.81 42.30 0.27
CA LYS A 596 2.77 41.71 -0.69
C LYS A 596 2.10 40.81 -1.73
N MET A 597 1.15 39.96 -1.34
CA MET A 597 0.42 39.09 -2.28
C MET A 597 -0.37 39.88 -3.33
N LEU A 598 -0.91 41.05 -2.95
CA LEU A 598 -1.61 41.95 -3.88
C LEU A 598 -0.67 42.70 -4.83
N GLN A 599 0.63 42.75 -4.53
CA GLN A 599 1.65 43.37 -5.39
C GLN A 599 2.31 42.36 -6.34
N ASP A 600 2.51 41.10 -5.91
CA ASP A 600 3.14 40.04 -6.73
C ASP A 600 2.24 39.52 -7.88
N ASP A 601 0.91 39.62 -7.80
CA ASP A 601 -0.01 39.27 -8.90
C ASP A 601 0.16 40.16 -10.15
N SER A 602 1.00 41.21 -10.08
CA SER A 602 1.28 42.10 -11.21
C SER A 602 2.65 41.93 -11.87
N LYS A 603 3.54 41.09 -11.32
CA LYS A 603 4.87 40.83 -11.92
C LYS A 603 5.43 39.45 -11.55
N GLY A 604 5.47 38.53 -12.52
CA GLY A 604 6.42 37.40 -12.48
C GLY A 604 5.94 36.14 -13.18
N GLU A 605 6.21 35.99 -14.48
CA GLU A 605 6.40 34.66 -15.06
C GLU A 605 7.68 34.04 -14.46
N PRO A 606 7.67 32.79 -13.95
CA PRO A 606 8.90 32.09 -13.66
C PRO A 606 9.32 31.25 -14.87
N SER A 607 10.52 31.51 -15.35
CA SER A 607 11.25 30.70 -16.31
C SER A 607 11.51 29.29 -15.74
N HIS A 608 10.84 28.26 -16.28
CA HIS A 608 11.20 26.86 -16.06
C HIS A 608 12.06 26.33 -17.23
N SER A 609 13.12 25.58 -16.91
CA SER A 609 13.95 24.83 -17.85
C SER A 609 13.12 23.75 -18.57
N LYS A 610 12.86 23.94 -19.87
CA LYS A 610 11.99 23.07 -20.70
C LYS A 610 12.63 21.75 -21.15
N GLU A 611 13.94 21.60 -21.02
CA GLU A 611 14.70 20.48 -21.63
C GLU A 611 14.40 19.07 -21.07
N PRO A 612 14.27 18.82 -19.76
CA PRO A 612 14.11 17.44 -19.24
C PRO A 612 12.68 16.88 -19.42
N VAL A 613 11.65 17.72 -19.45
CA VAL A 613 10.25 17.31 -19.66
C VAL A 613 10.00 16.92 -21.13
N GLU A 614 10.61 17.64 -22.08
CA GLU A 614 10.52 17.29 -23.50
C GLU A 614 11.25 15.96 -23.81
N GLN A 615 12.37 15.68 -23.14
CA GLN A 615 13.04 14.38 -23.22
C GLN A 615 12.13 13.25 -22.69
N LEU A 616 11.49 13.44 -21.54
CA LEU A 616 10.53 12.46 -21.01
C LEU A 616 9.37 12.21 -21.98
N LYS A 617 8.85 13.26 -22.62
CA LYS A 617 7.79 13.16 -23.63
C LYS A 617 8.22 12.38 -24.87
N ALA A 618 9.47 12.53 -25.30
CA ALA A 618 10.02 11.75 -26.41
C ALA A 618 10.13 10.25 -26.07
N GLU A 619 10.64 9.91 -24.89
CA GLU A 619 10.76 8.52 -24.44
C GLU A 619 9.39 7.83 -24.25
N LEU A 620 8.39 8.59 -23.77
CA LEU A 620 7.00 8.14 -23.69
C LEU A 620 6.37 7.92 -25.08
N ALA A 621 6.74 8.73 -26.07
CA ALA A 621 6.29 8.52 -27.45
C ALA A 621 6.94 7.26 -28.07
N GLY A 622 8.21 7.00 -27.77
CA GLY A 622 8.90 5.76 -28.16
C GLY A 622 8.30 4.51 -27.50
N LEU A 623 7.92 4.59 -26.22
CA LEU A 623 7.20 3.51 -25.55
C LEU A 623 5.88 3.17 -26.25
N ARG A 624 5.14 4.18 -26.73
CA ARG A 624 3.88 3.98 -27.43
C ARG A 624 4.05 3.20 -28.74
N THR A 625 5.14 3.40 -29.48
CA THR A 625 5.38 2.66 -30.73
C THR A 625 5.70 1.19 -30.46
N LEU A 626 6.49 0.90 -29.43
CA LEU A 626 6.83 -0.47 -29.03
C LEU A 626 5.60 -1.28 -28.56
N VAL A 627 4.67 -0.64 -27.86
CA VAL A 627 3.45 -1.31 -27.34
C VAL A 627 2.48 -1.74 -28.45
N VAL A 628 2.52 -1.09 -29.62
CA VAL A 628 1.65 -1.41 -30.75
C VAL A 628 2.13 -2.66 -31.50
N ASP A 629 3.44 -2.90 -31.55
CA ASP A 629 4.03 -4.05 -32.26
C ASP A 629 4.15 -5.28 -31.35
N GLN A 630 3.53 -6.40 -31.75
CA GLN A 630 3.54 -7.64 -30.97
C GLN A 630 4.93 -8.30 -30.88
N ALA A 631 5.83 -8.02 -31.82
CA ALA A 631 7.16 -8.61 -31.83
C ALA A 631 8.13 -7.95 -30.83
N GLN A 632 7.86 -6.72 -30.39
CA GLN A 632 8.80 -5.89 -29.62
C GLN A 632 8.49 -5.85 -28.11
N TRP A 633 7.68 -6.79 -27.60
CA TRP A 633 7.23 -6.77 -26.19
C TRP A 633 8.37 -7.01 -25.19
N GLU A 634 9.43 -7.68 -25.63
CA GLU A 634 10.63 -7.93 -24.81
C GLU A 634 11.44 -6.65 -24.54
N GLU A 635 11.32 -5.62 -25.39
CA GLU A 635 12.03 -4.35 -25.25
C GLU A 635 11.26 -3.35 -24.35
N VAL A 636 9.97 -3.59 -24.11
CA VAL A 636 9.10 -2.73 -23.30
C VAL A 636 9.62 -2.52 -21.87
N PRO A 637 10.09 -3.54 -21.12
CA PRO A 637 10.67 -3.34 -19.78
C PRO A 637 11.91 -2.45 -19.78
N ALA A 638 12.77 -2.57 -20.80
CA ALA A 638 13.97 -1.74 -20.94
C ALA A 638 13.60 -0.27 -21.17
N GLN A 639 12.64 0.00 -22.07
CA GLN A 639 12.15 1.36 -22.30
C GLN A 639 11.44 1.94 -21.06
N ILE A 640 10.73 1.12 -20.28
CA ILE A 640 10.13 1.55 -19.00
C ILE A 640 11.19 1.94 -17.97
N ALA A 641 12.34 1.25 -17.93
CA ALA A 641 13.46 1.62 -17.06
C ALA A 641 14.06 2.98 -17.45
N VAL A 642 14.20 3.25 -18.77
CA VAL A 642 14.65 4.56 -19.28
C VAL A 642 13.67 5.67 -18.89
N VAL A 643 12.36 5.42 -19.05
CA VAL A 643 11.30 6.37 -18.65
C VAL A 643 11.33 6.62 -17.14
N SER A 644 11.55 5.58 -16.31
CA SER A 644 11.69 5.68 -14.85
C SER A 644 12.88 6.54 -14.42
N ASP A 645 14.04 6.35 -15.05
CA ASP A 645 15.24 7.15 -14.75
C ASP A 645 15.06 8.63 -15.17
N ARG A 646 14.45 8.87 -16.34
CA ARG A 646 14.12 10.24 -16.79
C ARG A 646 13.08 10.89 -15.88
N LEU A 647 12.08 10.15 -15.41
CA LEU A 647 11.10 10.60 -14.42
C LEU A 647 11.75 11.02 -13.10
N ARG A 648 12.70 10.21 -12.60
CA ARG A 648 13.48 10.55 -11.40
C ARG A 648 14.21 11.88 -11.57
N ARG A 649 14.83 12.12 -12.73
CA ARG A 649 15.54 13.37 -13.03
C ARG A 649 14.61 14.58 -13.19
N VAL A 650 13.39 14.40 -13.69
CA VAL A 650 12.38 15.47 -13.84
C VAL A 650 11.72 15.85 -12.51
N LEU A 651 11.44 14.86 -11.66
CA LEU A 651 10.87 15.07 -10.32
C LEU A 651 11.90 15.67 -9.33
N GLY A 652 13.15 15.80 -9.77
CA GLY A 652 14.28 16.29 -8.99
C GLY A 652 14.81 15.21 -8.05
N ASP A 653 16.13 15.17 -7.85
CA ASP A 653 16.71 14.51 -6.68
C ASP A 653 16.25 15.32 -5.46
N SER A 654 15.09 14.98 -4.90
CA SER A 654 14.77 15.35 -3.51
C SER A 654 15.69 14.54 -2.60
N ARG A 655 16.97 14.86 -2.66
CA ARG A 655 17.95 14.43 -1.67
C ARG A 655 17.44 14.98 -0.34
N GLU A 656 16.98 14.08 0.51
CA GLU A 656 16.92 14.20 1.97
C GLU A 656 15.62 14.63 2.70
N GLU A 657 14.55 15.10 2.05
CA GLU A 657 13.40 15.67 2.82
C GLU A 657 12.08 14.86 2.87
N ASN A 658 11.81 13.94 1.94
CA ASN A 658 10.48 13.29 1.83
C ASN A 658 10.45 11.75 1.98
N GLU A 659 11.59 11.09 2.15
CA GLU A 659 11.68 9.62 2.36
C GLU A 659 11.38 9.19 3.81
N ALA A 660 10.90 10.11 4.66
CA ALA A 660 10.59 9.89 6.07
C ALA A 660 9.12 9.50 6.34
N ALA A 661 8.38 9.11 5.31
CA ALA A 661 7.05 8.54 5.46
C ALA A 661 7.22 7.01 5.55
N PRO A 662 6.74 6.32 6.61
CA PRO A 662 6.75 4.86 6.69
C PRO A 662 6.29 4.26 5.36
N LEU A 663 6.88 3.14 4.90
CA LEU A 663 6.51 2.50 3.63
C LEU A 663 4.99 2.25 3.48
N ASN A 664 4.28 2.17 4.60
CA ASN A 664 2.84 1.94 4.73
C ASN A 664 2.07 3.13 5.33
N SER A 665 2.71 4.28 5.53
CA SER A 665 2.02 5.48 5.99
C SER A 665 0.99 5.88 4.95
N PRO A 666 -0.25 6.13 5.38
CA PRO A 666 -1.29 6.43 4.44
C PRO A 666 -1.04 7.75 3.74
N ILE A 667 -1.29 7.79 2.44
CA ILE A 667 -1.04 8.96 1.61
C ILE A 667 -2.11 10.01 1.91
N PRO A 668 -1.74 11.20 2.43
CA PRO A 668 -2.71 12.24 2.70
C PRO A 668 -3.13 12.89 1.38
N VAL A 669 -4.43 12.83 1.06
CA VAL A 669 -5.00 13.54 -0.09
C VAL A 669 -6.12 14.46 0.38
N ALA A 670 -5.90 15.77 0.24
CA ALA A 670 -6.95 16.76 0.47
C ALA A 670 -7.90 16.79 -0.74
N VAL A 671 -9.09 16.20 -0.61
CA VAL A 671 -10.10 16.15 -1.69
C VAL A 671 -10.68 17.52 -2.07
N PRO A 672 -11.01 18.45 -1.14
CA PRO A 672 -11.68 19.70 -1.52
C PRO A 672 -10.76 20.70 -2.23
N ALA A 673 -9.44 20.60 -2.05
CA ALA A 673 -8.45 21.39 -2.79
C ALA A 673 -7.09 20.67 -2.79
N PRO A 674 -6.86 19.72 -3.71
CA PRO A 674 -5.56 19.07 -3.83
C PRO A 674 -4.56 20.12 -4.32
N ARG A 675 -3.73 20.64 -3.42
CA ARG A 675 -2.65 21.58 -3.79
C ARG A 675 -1.53 20.74 -4.40
N LEU A 676 -1.34 20.89 -5.71
CA LEU A 676 -0.24 20.28 -6.44
C LEU A 676 0.74 21.38 -6.82
N GLU A 677 2.03 21.10 -6.73
CA GLU A 677 3.03 21.99 -7.29
C GLU A 677 2.93 22.01 -8.83
N PRO A 678 3.12 23.16 -9.48
CA PRO A 678 2.95 23.29 -10.94
C PRO A 678 3.79 22.30 -11.76
N CYS A 679 5.02 22.01 -11.31
CA CYS A 679 5.90 21.02 -11.95
C CYS A 679 5.33 19.59 -11.85
N HIS A 680 4.92 19.17 -10.64
CA HIS A 680 4.31 17.86 -10.40
C HIS A 680 3.01 17.67 -11.20
N GLN A 681 2.19 18.70 -11.32
CA GLN A 681 0.97 18.65 -12.12
C GLN A 681 1.25 18.45 -13.62
N SER A 682 2.22 19.19 -14.19
CA SER A 682 2.58 19.06 -15.61
C SER A 682 3.12 17.66 -15.95
N VAL A 683 3.89 17.05 -15.05
CA VAL A 683 4.46 15.71 -15.24
C VAL A 683 3.37 14.64 -15.14
N VAL A 684 2.50 14.73 -14.12
CA VAL A 684 1.39 13.78 -13.96
C VAL A 684 0.41 13.86 -15.14
N ASP A 685 0.08 15.07 -15.61
CA ASP A 685 -0.77 15.25 -16.78
C ASP A 685 -0.14 14.65 -18.04
N LEU A 686 1.17 14.79 -18.23
CA LEU A 686 1.90 14.15 -19.33
C LEU A 686 1.84 12.62 -19.24
N LEU A 687 2.06 12.03 -18.06
CA LEU A 687 2.01 10.58 -17.85
C LEU A 687 0.61 10.01 -18.08
N LEU A 688 -0.42 10.64 -17.50
CA LEU A 688 -1.81 10.22 -17.68
C LEU A 688 -2.24 10.35 -19.15
N THR A 689 -1.83 11.43 -19.82
CA THR A 689 -2.11 11.62 -21.26
C THR A 689 -1.43 10.55 -22.10
N SER A 690 -0.14 10.28 -21.84
CA SER A 690 0.61 9.22 -22.53
C SER A 690 -0.02 7.84 -22.31
N PHE A 691 -0.46 7.54 -21.09
CA PHE A 691 -1.17 6.30 -20.78
C PHE A 691 -2.47 6.18 -21.57
N CYS A 692 -3.32 7.22 -21.56
CA CYS A 692 -4.58 7.22 -22.31
C CYS A 692 -4.34 7.03 -23.83
N GLN A 693 -3.34 7.72 -24.39
CA GLN A 693 -2.99 7.59 -25.80
C GLN A 693 -2.45 6.20 -26.15
N THR A 694 -1.60 5.63 -25.30
CA THR A 694 -1.01 4.30 -25.50
C THR A 694 -2.08 3.21 -25.41
N LEU A 695 -3.00 3.29 -24.45
CA LEU A 695 -4.15 2.38 -24.36
C LEU A 695 -5.01 2.44 -25.63
N LEU A 696 -5.35 3.66 -26.09
CA LEU A 696 -6.18 3.83 -27.27
C LEU A 696 -5.50 3.28 -28.52
N ALA A 697 -4.21 3.58 -28.70
CA ALA A 697 -3.41 3.03 -29.79
C ALA A 697 -3.32 1.50 -29.73
N ALA A 698 -3.04 0.91 -28.57
CA ALA A 698 -3.04 -0.55 -28.43
C ALA A 698 -4.41 -1.16 -28.74
N SER A 699 -5.48 -0.50 -28.30
CA SER A 699 -6.87 -0.97 -28.49
C SER A 699 -7.40 -0.91 -29.92
N SER A 700 -6.78 -0.09 -30.79
CA SER A 700 -7.13 -0.10 -32.22
C SER A 700 -6.59 -1.31 -32.96
N PHE A 701 -5.52 -1.93 -32.46
CA PHE A 701 -4.90 -3.12 -33.09
C PHE A 701 -5.32 -4.42 -32.40
N ASN A 702 -5.34 -4.44 -31.07
CA ASN A 702 -5.62 -5.63 -30.28
C ASN A 702 -6.63 -5.34 -29.15
N PRO A 703 -7.58 -6.25 -28.87
CA PRO A 703 -8.47 -6.10 -27.73
C PRO A 703 -7.70 -6.26 -26.40
N PRO A 704 -8.21 -5.74 -25.26
CA PRO A 704 -7.49 -5.68 -23.98
C PRO A 704 -6.92 -7.00 -23.45
N ASP A 705 -7.53 -8.13 -23.78
CA ASP A 705 -7.06 -9.49 -23.47
C ASP A 705 -5.75 -9.85 -24.17
N ARG A 706 -5.44 -9.22 -25.30
CA ARG A 706 -4.25 -9.51 -26.13
C ARG A 706 -3.17 -8.43 -26.03
N GLN A 707 -3.38 -7.41 -25.19
CA GLN A 707 -2.45 -6.30 -24.96
C GLN A 707 -1.41 -6.61 -23.86
N GLY A 708 -1.09 -7.89 -23.59
CA GLY A 708 -0.04 -8.35 -22.65
C GLY A 708 0.16 -7.52 -21.34
N PRO A 709 1.36 -7.56 -20.73
CA PRO A 709 1.61 -6.88 -19.44
C PRO A 709 2.08 -5.42 -19.55
N CYS A 710 2.26 -4.86 -20.75
CA CYS A 710 2.91 -3.55 -20.96
C CYS A 710 2.28 -2.40 -20.12
N LEU A 711 0.97 -2.23 -20.16
CA LEU A 711 0.26 -1.19 -19.42
C LEU A 711 0.33 -1.43 -17.91
N SER A 712 0.27 -2.69 -17.47
CA SER A 712 0.43 -3.05 -16.05
C SER A 712 1.85 -2.71 -15.56
N LEU A 713 2.89 -2.88 -16.39
CA LEU A 713 4.27 -2.49 -16.07
C LEU A 713 4.45 -0.97 -15.97
N VAL A 714 3.82 -0.18 -16.85
CA VAL A 714 3.84 1.29 -16.78
C VAL A 714 3.23 1.78 -15.47
N VAL A 715 2.10 1.22 -15.06
CA VAL A 715 1.46 1.59 -13.79
C VAL A 715 2.30 1.14 -12.60
N LYS A 716 2.90 -0.06 -12.62
CA LYS A 716 3.83 -0.52 -11.57
C LYS A 716 5.04 0.41 -11.43
N MET A 717 5.60 0.87 -12.55
CA MET A 717 6.69 1.87 -12.56
C MET A 717 6.24 3.17 -11.90
N MET A 718 5.06 3.70 -12.25
CA MET A 718 4.52 4.92 -11.64
C MET A 718 4.27 4.75 -10.13
N CYS A 719 3.76 3.58 -9.69
CA CYS A 719 3.59 3.25 -8.27
C CYS A 719 4.92 3.14 -7.51
N GLY A 720 6.01 2.79 -8.21
CA GLY A 720 7.36 2.72 -7.63
C GLY A 720 7.94 4.10 -7.26
N HIS A 721 7.46 5.19 -7.87
CA HIS A 721 7.89 6.55 -7.55
C HIS A 721 7.04 7.15 -6.42
N ARG A 722 7.55 7.11 -5.18
CA ARG A 722 6.83 7.57 -3.97
C ARG A 722 6.44 9.05 -4.02
N ASN A 723 7.32 9.92 -4.53
CA ASN A 723 7.03 11.36 -4.67
C ASN A 723 5.93 11.65 -5.72
N LEU A 724 5.77 10.75 -6.70
CA LEU A 724 4.75 10.88 -7.73
C LEU A 724 3.36 10.47 -7.22
N LEU A 725 3.28 9.51 -6.30
CA LEU A 725 2.03 8.85 -5.92
C LEU A 725 1.02 9.81 -5.24
N PRO A 726 1.39 10.67 -4.28
CA PRO A 726 0.48 11.71 -3.75
C PRO A 726 0.03 12.69 -4.84
N ALA A 727 0.94 13.10 -5.73
CA ALA A 727 0.61 14.00 -6.83
C ALA A 727 -0.35 13.35 -7.84
N LEU A 728 -0.14 12.07 -8.15
CA LEU A 728 -0.98 11.26 -9.01
C LEU A 728 -2.37 11.08 -8.42
N LEU A 729 -2.48 10.64 -7.15
CA LEU A 729 -3.76 10.46 -6.47
C LEU A 729 -4.50 11.78 -6.28
N GLY A 730 -3.78 12.87 -5.98
CA GLY A 730 -4.31 14.22 -5.91
C GLY A 730 -4.83 14.72 -7.25
N ARG A 731 -4.10 14.49 -8.35
CA ARG A 731 -4.54 14.87 -9.70
C ARG A 731 -5.70 14.03 -10.19
N LEU A 732 -5.71 12.72 -9.93
CA LEU A 732 -6.85 11.85 -10.21
C LEU A 732 -8.09 12.28 -9.43
N CYS A 733 -7.93 12.72 -8.18
CA CYS A 733 -9.01 13.35 -7.43
C CYS A 733 -9.53 14.61 -8.13
N GLN A 734 -8.66 15.52 -8.59
CA GLN A 734 -9.08 16.69 -9.37
C GLN A 734 -9.84 16.28 -10.65
N LEU A 735 -9.34 15.31 -11.40
CA LEU A 735 -9.93 14.86 -12.66
C LEU A 735 -11.27 14.16 -12.46
N ILE A 736 -11.38 13.27 -11.47
CA ILE A 736 -12.58 12.45 -11.23
C ILE A 736 -13.64 13.23 -10.45
N TYR A 737 -13.25 13.92 -9.37
CA TYR A 737 -14.20 14.57 -8.46
C TYR A 737 -14.61 15.97 -8.93
N HIS A 738 -13.66 16.79 -9.41
CA HIS A 738 -13.92 18.20 -9.77
C HIS A 738 -14.14 18.40 -11.27
N GLN A 739 -13.34 17.77 -12.12
CA GLN A 739 -13.34 17.98 -13.58
C GLN A 739 -14.10 16.89 -14.34
N GLY A 740 -14.66 15.88 -13.66
CA GLY A 740 -15.26 14.68 -14.26
C GLY A 740 -16.22 14.97 -15.42
N PRO A 741 -17.23 15.86 -15.24
CA PRO A 741 -18.17 16.22 -16.30
C PRO A 741 -17.54 16.80 -17.59
N SER A 742 -16.39 17.47 -17.46
CA SER A 742 -15.70 18.13 -18.57
C SER A 742 -14.78 17.20 -19.37
N LEU A 743 -14.57 15.95 -18.91
CA LEU A 743 -13.66 15.01 -19.56
C LEU A 743 -14.26 14.42 -20.84
N SER A 744 -13.41 14.25 -21.86
CA SER A 744 -13.79 13.58 -23.11
C SER A 744 -13.97 12.07 -22.92
N ALA A 745 -14.74 11.44 -23.80
CA ALA A 745 -14.96 9.99 -23.84
C ALA A 745 -13.64 9.19 -23.80
N ALA A 746 -12.65 9.61 -24.57
CA ALA A 746 -11.33 9.01 -24.64
C ALA A 746 -10.58 9.09 -23.30
N HIS A 747 -10.62 10.25 -22.63
CA HIS A 747 -10.02 10.40 -21.30
C HIS A 747 -10.74 9.54 -20.25
N ILE A 748 -12.07 9.43 -20.29
CA ILE A 748 -12.83 8.58 -19.37
C ILE A 748 -12.41 7.12 -19.52
N LEU A 749 -12.27 6.61 -20.75
CA LEU A 749 -11.80 5.23 -21.00
C LEU A 749 -10.39 4.99 -20.49
N GLY A 750 -9.47 5.91 -20.79
CA GLY A 750 -8.07 5.82 -20.35
C GLY A 750 -7.94 5.83 -18.83
N LEU A 751 -8.62 6.76 -18.15
CA LEU A 751 -8.61 6.86 -16.69
C LEU A 751 -9.31 5.66 -16.01
N ALA A 752 -10.40 5.16 -16.60
CA ALA A 752 -11.08 3.98 -16.08
C ALA A 752 -10.17 2.74 -16.14
N ALA A 753 -9.50 2.51 -17.27
CA ALA A 753 -8.51 1.43 -17.39
C ALA A 753 -7.32 1.64 -16.45
N PHE A 754 -6.83 2.88 -16.29
CA PHE A 754 -5.74 3.21 -15.37
C PHE A 754 -6.07 2.85 -13.92
N VAL A 755 -7.29 3.18 -13.46
CA VAL A 755 -7.77 2.84 -12.10
C VAL A 755 -7.82 1.32 -11.89
N ILE A 756 -8.14 0.53 -12.92
CA ILE A 756 -8.10 -0.94 -12.86
C ILE A 756 -6.65 -1.46 -12.75
N HIS A 757 -5.69 -0.90 -13.49
CA HIS A 757 -4.28 -1.28 -13.35
C HIS A 757 -3.68 -0.86 -11.99
N LEU A 758 -4.17 0.24 -11.42
CA LEU A 758 -3.84 0.64 -10.05
C LEU A 758 -4.42 -0.35 -9.03
N SER A 759 -5.60 -0.92 -9.26
CA SER A 759 -6.17 -1.95 -8.37
C SER A 759 -5.46 -3.30 -8.50
N GLU A 760 -4.91 -3.63 -9.68
CA GLU A 760 -3.96 -4.74 -9.87
C GLU A 760 -2.69 -4.52 -9.05
N SER A 761 -2.18 -3.28 -9.01
CA SER A 761 -0.96 -2.90 -8.30
C SER A 761 -1.20 -2.45 -6.85
N ARG A 762 -2.35 -2.81 -6.24
CA ARG A 762 -2.75 -2.35 -4.90
C ARG A 762 -1.73 -2.65 -3.79
N ALA A 763 -0.92 -3.70 -3.94
CA ALA A 763 0.11 -4.06 -2.97
C ALA A 763 1.24 -3.04 -2.89
N LEU A 764 1.45 -2.25 -3.95
CA LEU A 764 2.48 -1.22 -4.03
C LEU A 764 1.99 0.15 -3.50
N ILE A 765 0.68 0.30 -3.30
CA ILE A 765 0.05 1.57 -2.91
C ILE A 765 -0.34 1.48 -1.43
N PRO A 766 0.24 2.32 -0.56
CA PRO A 766 -0.21 2.45 0.83
C PRO A 766 -1.69 2.83 0.93
N GLY A 767 -2.28 2.65 2.10
CA GLY A 767 -3.63 3.18 2.34
C GLY A 767 -3.72 4.68 2.05
N VAL A 768 -4.91 5.21 1.74
CA VAL A 768 -5.10 6.63 1.42
C VAL A 768 -5.88 7.29 2.53
N GLU A 769 -5.31 8.36 3.10
CA GLU A 769 -6.00 9.24 4.03
C GLU A 769 -6.66 10.38 3.25
N ALA A 770 -7.89 10.14 2.82
CA ALA A 770 -8.67 11.11 2.06
C ALA A 770 -9.41 12.08 2.99
N ASN A 771 -8.96 13.33 3.01
CA ASN A 771 -9.60 14.40 3.77
C ASN A 771 -10.69 15.04 2.89
N PHE A 772 -11.95 14.62 3.07
CA PHE A 772 -13.12 15.18 2.37
C PHE A 772 -13.58 16.55 2.93
N GLY A 773 -12.81 17.17 3.83
CA GLY A 773 -13.21 18.41 4.52
C GLY A 773 -14.30 18.22 5.58
N VAL A 774 -14.61 16.97 5.93
CA VAL A 774 -15.58 16.57 6.95
C VAL A 774 -14.80 15.94 8.11
N SER A 775 -14.88 16.54 9.30
CA SER A 775 -14.13 16.11 10.50
C SER A 775 -14.64 14.82 11.17
N GLN A 776 -15.07 13.81 10.39
CA GLN A 776 -15.40 12.45 10.88
C GLN A 776 -15.02 11.35 9.87
N ALA A 777 -13.78 11.34 9.39
CA ALA A 777 -13.10 10.05 9.36
C ALA A 777 -12.42 9.93 10.72
N ALA A 778 -12.69 8.87 11.47
CA ALA A 778 -11.92 8.60 12.68
C ALA A 778 -10.42 8.76 12.34
N PRO A 779 -9.66 9.59 13.07
CA PRO A 779 -8.25 9.78 12.78
C PRO A 779 -7.57 8.41 12.75
N GLY A 780 -6.98 8.06 11.61
CA GLY A 780 -6.25 6.81 11.41
C GLY A 780 -6.95 5.68 10.65
N LYS A 781 -8.17 5.85 10.08
CA LYS A 781 -8.69 4.84 9.13
C LYS A 781 -8.22 5.14 7.70
N ALA A 782 -7.04 4.63 7.37
CA ALA A 782 -6.55 4.57 6.00
C ALA A 782 -7.55 3.83 5.10
N LEU A 783 -8.02 4.48 4.04
CA LEU A 783 -8.88 3.85 3.03
C LEU A 783 -8.02 2.94 2.16
N SER A 784 -8.53 1.78 1.80
CA SER A 784 -7.95 1.05 0.67
C SER A 784 -8.10 1.88 -0.62
N VAL A 785 -7.20 1.66 -1.58
CA VAL A 785 -7.27 2.31 -2.90
C VAL A 785 -8.64 2.11 -3.57
N SER A 786 -9.24 0.94 -3.38
CA SER A 786 -10.59 0.64 -3.88
C SER A 786 -11.69 1.50 -3.22
N GLU A 787 -11.65 1.67 -1.90
CA GLU A 787 -12.58 2.53 -1.17
C GLU A 787 -12.38 4.00 -1.54
N TYR A 788 -11.13 4.40 -1.79
CA TYR A 788 -10.79 5.74 -2.27
C TYR A 788 -11.46 6.06 -3.62
N TRP A 789 -11.35 5.20 -4.63
CA TRP A 789 -12.06 5.43 -5.91
C TRP A 789 -13.57 5.51 -5.74
N SER A 790 -14.11 4.66 -4.88
CA SER A 790 -15.55 4.60 -4.61
C SER A 790 -16.07 5.88 -3.92
N SER A 791 -15.22 6.55 -3.14
CA SER A 791 -15.55 7.81 -2.46
C SER A 791 -15.35 9.05 -3.34
N LEU A 792 -14.47 8.99 -4.35
CA LEU A 792 -14.33 10.08 -5.33
C LEU A 792 -15.50 10.15 -6.33
N LEU A 793 -16.09 9.00 -6.69
CA LEU A 793 -17.19 8.93 -7.65
C LEU A 793 -18.52 9.29 -7.00
N VAL A 794 -18.75 10.56 -6.72
CA VAL A 794 -19.97 11.02 -6.05
C VAL A 794 -21.11 11.24 -7.05
N CYS A 795 -22.32 10.80 -6.70
CA CYS A 795 -23.53 10.97 -7.49
C CYS A 795 -24.44 12.01 -6.83
N ARG A 796 -24.23 13.30 -7.11
CA ARG A 796 -24.97 14.42 -6.49
C ARG A 796 -25.85 15.18 -7.49
N THR A 797 -25.30 15.43 -8.67
CA THR A 797 -25.88 16.24 -9.74
C THR A 797 -25.99 15.43 -11.03
N GLU A 798 -26.80 15.88 -11.99
CA GLU A 798 -27.00 15.25 -13.29
C GLU A 798 -25.68 14.95 -14.01
N GLU A 799 -24.78 15.93 -14.05
CA GLU A 799 -23.47 15.79 -14.66
C GLU A 799 -22.61 14.72 -13.97
N SER A 800 -22.65 14.68 -12.63
CA SER A 800 -21.91 13.69 -11.84
C SER A 800 -22.46 12.27 -12.00
N PHE A 801 -23.79 12.13 -12.14
CA PHE A 801 -24.44 10.85 -12.44
C PHE A 801 -24.05 10.34 -13.83
N ALA A 802 -24.09 11.21 -14.84
CA ALA A 802 -23.70 10.88 -16.20
C ALA A 802 -22.21 10.47 -16.25
N PHE A 803 -21.34 11.23 -15.60
CA PHE A 803 -19.91 10.90 -15.51
C PHE A 803 -19.68 9.57 -14.77
N CYS A 804 -20.31 9.35 -13.61
CA CYS A 804 -20.14 8.12 -12.84
C CYS A 804 -20.62 6.88 -13.62
N LEU A 805 -21.76 6.98 -14.32
CA LEU A 805 -22.23 5.89 -15.18
C LEU A 805 -21.22 5.58 -16.30
N ARG A 806 -20.72 6.61 -16.98
CA ARG A 806 -19.70 6.48 -18.05
C ARG A 806 -18.44 5.82 -17.53
N PHE A 807 -17.90 6.32 -16.43
CA PHE A 807 -16.66 5.86 -15.83
C PHE A 807 -16.77 4.42 -15.33
N CYS A 808 -17.82 4.09 -14.56
CA CYS A 808 -18.00 2.73 -14.03
C CYS A 808 -18.27 1.71 -15.14
N THR A 809 -19.04 2.08 -16.18
CA THR A 809 -19.31 1.20 -17.33
C THR A 809 -18.03 0.92 -18.10
N ALA A 810 -17.19 1.95 -18.33
CA ALA A 810 -15.89 1.80 -18.96
C ALA A 810 -14.95 0.89 -18.15
N ALA A 811 -14.86 1.11 -16.83
CA ALA A 811 -14.01 0.30 -15.95
C ALA A 811 -14.43 -1.17 -15.91
N ALA A 812 -15.74 -1.43 -15.78
CA ALA A 812 -16.27 -2.79 -15.76
C ALA A 812 -16.11 -3.50 -17.12
N ALA A 813 -16.37 -2.80 -18.23
CA ALA A 813 -16.17 -3.35 -19.56
C ALA A 813 -14.70 -3.69 -19.84
N TYR A 814 -13.77 -2.80 -19.47
CA TYR A 814 -12.33 -3.04 -19.62
C TYR A 814 -11.89 -4.30 -18.86
N LEU A 815 -12.35 -4.41 -17.61
CA LEU A 815 -11.97 -5.48 -16.70
C LEU A 815 -12.50 -6.84 -17.16
N ILE A 816 -13.76 -6.93 -17.61
CA ILE A 816 -14.34 -8.15 -18.17
C ILE A 816 -13.60 -8.57 -19.45
N CYS A 817 -13.14 -7.62 -20.27
CA CYS A 817 -12.35 -7.90 -21.46
C CYS A 817 -10.94 -8.39 -21.12
N LYS A 818 -10.15 -7.63 -20.34
CA LYS A 818 -8.73 -7.93 -20.07
C LYS A 818 -8.54 -9.23 -19.28
N PHE A 819 -9.35 -9.46 -18.25
CA PHE A 819 -9.19 -10.62 -17.35
C PHE A 819 -10.15 -11.76 -17.70
N SER A 820 -10.50 -11.90 -18.98
CA SER A 820 -11.48 -12.87 -19.46
C SER A 820 -11.07 -14.34 -19.26
N SER A 821 -9.76 -14.58 -19.07
CA SER A 821 -9.12 -15.88 -18.86
C SER A 821 -8.75 -16.18 -17.40
N CYS A 822 -8.92 -15.23 -16.48
CA CYS A 822 -8.61 -15.42 -15.06
C CYS A 822 -9.63 -16.34 -14.36
N SER A 823 -9.22 -16.97 -13.26
CA SER A 823 -10.14 -17.68 -12.38
C SER A 823 -11.17 -16.70 -11.79
N HIS A 824 -12.37 -17.19 -11.46
CA HIS A 824 -13.44 -16.34 -10.91
C HIS A 824 -13.04 -15.69 -9.57
N GLU A 825 -12.25 -16.40 -8.76
CA GLU A 825 -11.77 -15.90 -7.46
C GLU A 825 -10.74 -14.76 -7.62
N ASP A 826 -9.74 -14.94 -8.49
CA ASP A 826 -8.74 -13.90 -8.77
C ASP A 826 -9.37 -12.66 -9.42
N PHE A 827 -10.34 -12.90 -10.32
CA PHE A 827 -11.13 -11.86 -10.95
C PHE A 827 -11.91 -11.02 -9.93
N CYS A 828 -12.59 -11.67 -8.98
CA CYS A 828 -13.30 -10.99 -7.90
C CYS A 828 -12.34 -10.20 -6.98
N ALA A 829 -11.12 -10.67 -6.77
CA ALA A 829 -10.15 -9.97 -5.95
C ALA A 829 -9.63 -8.66 -6.61
N LEU A 830 -9.61 -8.56 -7.94
CA LEU A 830 -9.08 -7.40 -8.67
C LEU A 830 -10.04 -6.22 -8.77
N ILE A 831 -11.34 -6.48 -8.64
CA ILE A 831 -12.41 -5.49 -8.87
C ILE A 831 -12.62 -4.62 -7.63
N PRO A 832 -12.59 -3.28 -7.77
CA PRO A 832 -13.06 -2.39 -6.71
C PRO A 832 -14.57 -2.56 -6.49
N PRO A 833 -15.04 -3.11 -5.34
CA PRO A 833 -16.46 -3.42 -5.16
C PRO A 833 -17.38 -2.21 -5.26
N GLY A 834 -16.91 -1.01 -4.87
CA GLY A 834 -17.75 0.18 -4.94
C GLY A 834 -18.09 0.64 -6.36
N LEU A 835 -17.28 0.30 -7.38
CA LEU A 835 -17.63 0.58 -8.79
C LEU A 835 -18.85 -0.26 -9.22
N ILE A 836 -18.87 -1.55 -8.87
CA ILE A 836 -19.98 -2.45 -9.18
C ILE A 836 -21.23 -2.07 -8.40
N LYS A 837 -21.08 -1.75 -7.11
CA LYS A 837 -22.19 -1.24 -6.29
C LYS A 837 -22.79 0.06 -6.84
N LYS A 838 -21.97 0.96 -7.39
CA LYS A 838 -22.46 2.16 -8.09
C LYS A 838 -23.21 1.80 -9.37
N LEU A 839 -22.74 0.85 -10.18
CA LEU A 839 -23.52 0.38 -11.34
C LEU A 839 -24.85 -0.25 -10.94
N GLN A 840 -24.89 -1.02 -9.85
CA GLN A 840 -26.13 -1.60 -9.30
C GLN A 840 -27.13 -0.52 -8.85
N HIS A 841 -26.65 0.64 -8.40
CA HIS A 841 -27.49 1.78 -8.09
C HIS A 841 -27.91 2.56 -9.36
N LEU A 842 -26.97 2.85 -10.26
CA LEU A 842 -27.15 3.75 -11.40
C LEU A 842 -27.94 3.15 -12.57
N VAL A 843 -27.66 1.89 -12.95
CA VAL A 843 -28.27 1.29 -14.14
C VAL A 843 -29.78 1.11 -13.96
N PRO A 844 -30.28 0.53 -12.85
CA PRO A 844 -31.73 0.46 -12.60
C PRO A 844 -32.37 1.84 -12.35
N ARG A 845 -31.62 2.82 -11.83
CA ARG A 845 -32.13 4.20 -11.68
C ARG A 845 -32.47 4.81 -13.03
N LEU A 846 -31.56 4.71 -13.99
CA LEU A 846 -31.65 5.40 -15.29
C LEU A 846 -32.32 4.58 -16.40
N SER A 847 -32.45 3.26 -16.23
CA SER A 847 -32.99 2.36 -17.25
C SER A 847 -34.03 1.41 -16.66
N LEU A 848 -35.28 1.52 -17.12
CA LEU A 848 -36.39 0.68 -16.67
C LEU A 848 -36.20 -0.80 -17.03
N GLU A 849 -35.51 -1.10 -18.11
CA GLU A 849 -35.24 -2.48 -18.54
C GLU A 849 -34.46 -3.28 -17.49
N ALA A 850 -33.54 -2.63 -16.79
CA ALA A 850 -32.76 -3.27 -15.72
C ALA A 850 -33.62 -3.60 -14.48
N ARG A 851 -34.82 -3.03 -14.37
CA ARG A 851 -35.82 -3.32 -13.32
C ARG A 851 -36.69 -4.55 -13.64
N GLY A 852 -36.52 -5.16 -14.81
CA GLY A 852 -37.29 -6.33 -15.26
C GLY A 852 -38.41 -6.01 -16.26
N VAL A 853 -38.52 -4.76 -16.73
CA VAL A 853 -39.44 -4.40 -17.82
C VAL A 853 -38.89 -4.91 -19.15
N VAL A 854 -39.65 -5.77 -19.83
CA VAL A 854 -39.21 -6.38 -21.10
C VAL A 854 -39.23 -5.34 -22.22
N CYS A 855 -38.11 -5.19 -22.92
CA CYS A 855 -37.97 -4.36 -24.13
C CYS A 855 -37.47 -5.24 -25.28
N GLU A 856 -38.08 -5.13 -26.47
CA GLU A 856 -37.84 -5.95 -27.66
C GLU A 856 -36.53 -5.60 -28.43
N GLU A 857 -35.55 -4.96 -27.79
CA GLU A 857 -34.32 -4.57 -28.49
C GLU A 857 -33.32 -5.72 -28.68
N ALA A 858 -32.70 -5.75 -29.87
CA ALA A 858 -31.74 -6.76 -30.30
C ALA A 858 -30.52 -6.87 -29.36
N ARG A 859 -30.11 -8.11 -29.04
CA ARG A 859 -28.92 -8.44 -28.26
C ARG A 859 -27.64 -8.08 -29.03
N THR A 860 -27.22 -6.82 -28.99
CA THR A 860 -25.86 -6.44 -29.40
C THR A 860 -24.92 -6.64 -28.23
N ALA A 861 -23.93 -7.53 -28.38
CA ALA A 861 -22.87 -7.71 -27.40
C ALA A 861 -22.02 -6.44 -27.30
N LEU A 862 -21.69 -6.00 -26.08
CA LEU A 862 -20.82 -4.85 -25.87
C LEU A 862 -19.38 -5.22 -26.27
N SER A 863 -18.83 -4.53 -27.28
CA SER A 863 -17.41 -4.64 -27.63
C SER A 863 -16.63 -3.45 -27.07
N TRP A 864 -15.39 -3.67 -26.61
CA TRP A 864 -14.51 -2.60 -26.12
C TRP A 864 -14.33 -1.47 -27.16
N SER A 865 -14.22 -1.82 -28.44
CA SER A 865 -14.09 -0.89 -29.56
C SER A 865 -15.33 -0.02 -29.81
N SER A 866 -16.51 -0.42 -29.32
CA SER A 866 -17.72 0.40 -29.44
C SER A 866 -17.77 1.57 -28.44
N LEU A 867 -17.07 1.44 -27.30
CA LEU A 867 -17.09 2.43 -26.22
C LEU A 867 -16.24 3.67 -26.53
N SER A 868 -15.26 3.55 -27.43
CA SER A 868 -14.45 4.67 -27.92
C SER A 868 -15.16 5.55 -28.94
N CYS A 869 -16.34 5.14 -29.42
CA CYS A 869 -17.11 5.88 -30.41
C CYS A 869 -17.97 6.99 -29.75
N PRO A 870 -17.82 8.27 -30.14
CA PRO A 870 -18.59 9.39 -29.58
C PRO A 870 -20.10 9.30 -29.79
N SER A 871 -20.56 8.54 -30.80
CA SER A 871 -21.98 8.38 -31.14
C SER A 871 -22.72 7.38 -30.25
N LEU A 872 -22.01 6.64 -29.39
CA LEU A 872 -22.59 5.58 -28.58
C LEU A 872 -23.27 6.16 -27.33
N ASN A 873 -24.56 5.88 -27.17
CA ASN A 873 -25.29 6.27 -25.96
C ASN A 873 -24.84 5.41 -24.77
N TYR A 874 -24.14 6.01 -23.82
CA TYR A 874 -23.62 5.32 -22.62
C TYR A 874 -24.70 4.63 -21.78
N ARG A 875 -25.96 5.10 -21.82
CA ARG A 875 -27.07 4.37 -21.18
C ARG A 875 -27.25 2.99 -21.83
N ARG A 876 -27.21 2.92 -23.16
CA ARG A 876 -27.30 1.67 -23.91
C ARG A 876 -26.09 0.76 -23.65
N ALA A 877 -24.88 1.32 -23.63
CA ALA A 877 -23.67 0.58 -23.31
C ALA A 877 -23.73 -0.07 -21.92
N SER A 878 -24.20 0.68 -20.91
CA SER A 878 -24.37 0.20 -19.55
C SER A 878 -25.45 -0.89 -19.44
N LEU A 879 -26.51 -0.81 -20.26
CA LEU A 879 -27.54 -1.86 -20.34
C LEU A 879 -27.03 -3.12 -21.02
N CYS A 880 -26.23 -3.00 -22.08
CA CYS A 880 -25.59 -4.14 -22.72
C CYS A 880 -24.64 -4.88 -21.76
N LEU A 881 -23.85 -4.12 -20.97
CA LEU A 881 -23.03 -4.67 -19.88
C LEU A 881 -23.91 -5.38 -18.83
N TRP A 882 -25.00 -4.73 -18.41
CA TRP A 882 -25.93 -5.28 -17.40
C TRP A 882 -26.54 -6.60 -17.86
N LYS A 883 -26.90 -6.76 -19.13
CA LYS A 883 -27.48 -7.99 -19.69
C LYS A 883 -26.46 -9.12 -19.89
N GLN A 884 -25.15 -8.86 -19.74
CA GLN A 884 -24.11 -9.87 -19.95
C GLN A 884 -24.09 -10.91 -18.82
N ALA A 885 -24.00 -12.21 -19.17
CA ALA A 885 -24.06 -13.31 -18.21
C ALA A 885 -22.95 -13.24 -17.14
N ARG A 886 -21.69 -13.01 -17.54
CA ARG A 886 -20.55 -12.85 -16.62
C ARG A 886 -20.74 -11.72 -15.61
N PHE A 887 -21.34 -10.61 -16.04
CA PHE A 887 -21.63 -9.50 -15.13
C PHE A 887 -22.75 -9.88 -14.16
N GLN A 888 -23.82 -10.55 -14.60
CA GLN A 888 -24.89 -11.03 -13.73
C GLN A 888 -24.43 -12.07 -12.70
N GLU A 889 -23.45 -12.92 -13.05
CA GLU A 889 -22.80 -13.83 -12.11
C GLU A 889 -22.02 -13.07 -11.04
N LEU A 890 -21.27 -12.03 -11.43
CA LEU A 890 -20.54 -11.15 -10.51
C LEU A 890 -21.45 -10.49 -9.47
N LEU A 891 -22.68 -10.08 -9.85
CA LEU A 891 -23.63 -9.44 -8.91
C LEU A 891 -24.13 -10.40 -7.81
N LYS A 892 -23.98 -11.72 -7.98
CA LYS A 892 -24.40 -12.71 -6.97
C LYS A 892 -23.39 -12.85 -5.83
N GLU A 893 -22.14 -12.44 -6.04
CA GLU A 893 -21.08 -12.54 -5.03
C GLU A 893 -21.28 -11.57 -3.87
N LYS A 894 -21.02 -12.04 -2.64
CA LYS A 894 -21.26 -11.26 -1.41
C LYS A 894 -20.49 -9.93 -1.37
N ALA A 895 -19.28 -9.87 -1.93
CA ALA A 895 -18.47 -8.66 -1.94
C ALA A 895 -19.08 -7.51 -2.77
N PHE A 896 -19.84 -7.84 -3.81
CA PHE A 896 -20.41 -6.89 -4.76
C PHE A 896 -21.89 -6.59 -4.53
N GLN A 897 -22.55 -7.30 -3.62
CA GLN A 897 -23.96 -7.06 -3.29
C GLN A 897 -24.13 -5.67 -2.66
N LEU A 898 -25.00 -4.86 -3.26
CA LEU A 898 -25.41 -3.57 -2.69
C LEU A 898 -26.52 -3.80 -1.66
N SER A 899 -26.20 -3.60 -0.38
CA SER A 899 -27.18 -3.71 0.70
C SER A 899 -28.18 -2.55 0.72
N PHE A 900 -29.33 -2.74 1.36
CA PHE A 900 -30.35 -1.69 1.48
C PHE A 900 -29.83 -0.43 2.16
N ARG A 901 -29.00 -0.59 3.22
CA ARG A 901 -28.37 0.53 3.91
C ARG A 901 -27.40 1.31 3.01
N GLU A 902 -26.57 0.61 2.24
CA GLU A 902 -25.63 1.26 1.32
C GLU A 902 -26.37 2.00 0.20
N TRP A 903 -27.45 1.42 -0.33
CA TRP A 903 -28.30 2.08 -1.32
C TRP A 903 -28.91 3.37 -0.77
N LEU A 904 -29.45 3.35 0.46
CA LEU A 904 -30.00 4.52 1.13
C LEU A 904 -28.95 5.62 1.33
N LEU A 905 -27.73 5.27 1.75
CA LEU A 905 -26.66 6.25 1.95
C LEU A 905 -26.27 6.94 0.64
N MET A 906 -26.24 6.20 -0.48
CA MET A 906 -26.01 6.81 -1.80
C MET A 906 -27.16 7.73 -2.22
N GLU A 907 -28.42 7.34 -1.97
CA GLU A 907 -29.60 8.15 -2.31
C GLU A 907 -29.71 9.42 -1.44
N LEU A 908 -29.34 9.34 -0.17
CA LEU A 908 -29.36 10.48 0.77
C LEU A 908 -28.31 11.54 0.45
N GLU A 909 -27.28 11.21 -0.35
CA GLU A 909 -26.27 12.16 -0.84
C GLU A 909 -26.72 12.93 -2.08
N VAL A 910 -27.79 12.50 -2.77
CA VAL A 910 -28.29 13.13 -4.00
C VAL A 910 -28.91 14.49 -3.72
N CYS A 911 -28.61 15.50 -4.55
CA CYS A 911 -29.26 16.81 -4.46
C CYS A 911 -30.57 16.81 -5.29
N PRO A 912 -31.76 16.86 -4.68
CA PRO A 912 -33.05 16.78 -5.37
C PRO A 912 -33.23 17.80 -6.50
N GLU A 913 -32.65 18.99 -6.34
CA GLU A 913 -32.80 20.12 -7.27
C GLU A 913 -31.95 19.97 -8.54
N LYS A 914 -30.90 19.13 -8.51
CA LYS A 914 -29.92 18.98 -9.59
C LYS A 914 -29.83 17.55 -10.10
N ASP A 915 -30.83 16.71 -9.84
CA ASP A 915 -30.84 15.30 -10.24
C ASP A 915 -31.19 15.12 -11.74
N ILE A 916 -30.85 13.95 -12.31
CA ILE A 916 -31.25 13.53 -13.67
C ILE A 916 -32.76 13.24 -13.74
N LEU A 917 -33.34 12.70 -12.66
CA LEU A 917 -34.72 12.26 -12.64
C LEU A 917 -35.66 13.36 -12.16
N SER A 918 -36.84 13.45 -12.79
CA SER A 918 -37.93 14.28 -12.29
C SER A 918 -38.43 13.78 -10.92
N ALA A 919 -39.12 14.65 -10.17
CA ALA A 919 -39.65 14.27 -8.85
C ALA A 919 -40.57 13.03 -8.90
N ALA A 920 -41.37 12.87 -9.95
CA ALA A 920 -42.25 11.72 -10.13
C ALA A 920 -41.46 10.43 -10.44
N GLU A 921 -40.46 10.51 -11.33
CA GLU A 921 -39.61 9.35 -11.67
C GLU A 921 -38.75 8.90 -10.48
N ARG A 922 -38.28 9.86 -9.64
CA ARG A 922 -37.59 9.54 -8.40
C ARG A 922 -38.48 8.80 -7.41
N GLN A 923 -39.71 9.29 -7.24
CA GLN A 923 -40.69 8.63 -6.38
C GLN A 923 -40.95 7.19 -6.85
N ASP A 924 -41.16 6.97 -8.15
CA ASP A 924 -41.31 5.64 -8.73
C ASP A 924 -40.07 4.76 -8.49
N PHE A 925 -38.86 5.32 -8.68
CA PHE A 925 -37.62 4.60 -8.40
C PHE A 925 -37.49 4.19 -6.93
N HIS A 926 -37.78 5.09 -5.99
CA HIS A 926 -37.77 4.76 -4.55
C HIS A 926 -38.80 3.69 -4.21
N TYR A 927 -39.99 3.76 -4.82
CA TYR A 927 -41.03 2.76 -4.63
C TYR A 927 -40.57 1.37 -5.10
N TRP A 928 -40.03 1.28 -6.33
CA TRP A 928 -39.44 0.05 -6.85
C TRP A 928 -38.32 -0.48 -5.95
N ALA A 929 -37.36 0.37 -5.57
CA ALA A 929 -36.20 -0.04 -4.80
C ALA A 929 -36.60 -0.57 -3.40
N ILE A 930 -37.47 0.14 -2.69
CA ILE A 930 -37.88 -0.22 -1.34
C ILE A 930 -38.82 -1.43 -1.38
N TYR A 931 -39.96 -1.33 -2.08
CA TYR A 931 -41.03 -2.32 -1.99
C TYR A 931 -40.82 -3.56 -2.87
N GLN A 932 -40.18 -3.42 -4.05
CA GLN A 932 -40.03 -4.53 -4.99
C GLN A 932 -38.65 -5.19 -4.92
N ARG A 933 -37.59 -4.45 -4.54
CA ARG A 933 -36.22 -4.97 -4.50
C ARG A 933 -35.73 -5.34 -3.11
N TYR A 934 -35.69 -4.39 -2.17
CA TYR A 934 -34.99 -4.57 -0.89
C TYR A 934 -35.84 -5.13 0.25
N LEU A 935 -37.11 -4.70 0.35
CA LEU A 935 -38.04 -5.23 1.34
C LEU A 935 -38.21 -6.76 1.21
N PRO A 936 -38.52 -7.34 0.03
CA PRO A 936 -38.70 -8.79 -0.10
C PRO A 936 -37.38 -9.59 -0.16
N ALA A 937 -36.24 -8.93 -0.37
CA ALA A 937 -34.95 -9.62 -0.49
C ALA A 937 -34.47 -10.18 0.87
N PRO A 938 -33.73 -11.31 0.87
CA PRO A 938 -33.29 -11.92 2.11
C PRO A 938 -32.23 -11.07 2.82
N SER A 939 -32.19 -11.11 4.15
CA SER A 939 -31.22 -10.37 4.96
C SER A 939 -29.77 -10.77 4.68
N ALA A 940 -29.54 -12.05 4.33
CA ALA A 940 -28.23 -12.54 3.93
C ALA A 940 -27.71 -11.87 2.63
N ALA A 941 -28.61 -11.36 1.79
CA ALA A 941 -28.29 -10.60 0.57
C ALA A 941 -28.40 -9.08 0.78
N GLY A 942 -28.48 -8.62 2.04
CA GLY A 942 -28.59 -7.21 2.39
C GLY A 942 -30.00 -6.61 2.28
N GLY A 943 -31.05 -7.44 2.20
CA GLY A 943 -32.46 -7.05 2.23
C GLY A 943 -33.10 -7.09 3.62
N CYS A 944 -34.43 -7.21 3.69
CA CYS A 944 -35.21 -7.16 4.94
C CYS A 944 -36.13 -8.37 5.19
N ASP A 945 -36.06 -9.45 4.42
CA ASP A 945 -36.90 -10.68 4.56
C ASP A 945 -38.43 -10.43 4.55
N GLY A 946 -38.89 -9.30 4.02
CA GLY A 946 -40.28 -8.86 4.08
C GLY A 946 -40.70 -8.21 5.41
N ASP A 947 -39.76 -8.03 6.35
CA ASP A 947 -39.99 -7.37 7.64
C ASP A 947 -39.93 -5.84 7.51
N LEU A 948 -41.09 -5.21 7.71
CA LEU A 948 -41.26 -3.76 7.68
C LEU A 948 -40.59 -3.06 8.88
N GLU A 949 -40.54 -3.69 10.06
CA GLU A 949 -39.90 -3.09 11.25
C GLU A 949 -38.39 -2.97 11.02
N LYS A 950 -37.80 -4.03 10.47
CA LYS A 950 -36.39 -4.05 10.06
C LYS A 950 -36.10 -3.01 8.97
N ALA A 951 -36.95 -2.91 7.95
CA ALA A 951 -36.80 -1.91 6.90
C ALA A 951 -36.85 -0.47 7.46
N CYS A 952 -37.79 -0.17 8.36
CA CYS A 952 -37.86 1.11 9.06
C CYS A 952 -36.59 1.38 9.87
N GLY A 953 -36.08 0.37 10.59
CA GLY A 953 -34.83 0.47 11.34
C GLY A 953 -33.61 0.78 10.47
N VAL A 954 -33.51 0.17 9.29
CA VAL A 954 -32.42 0.46 8.34
C VAL A 954 -32.52 1.90 7.80
N ILE A 955 -33.73 2.36 7.45
CA ILE A 955 -33.95 3.74 6.96
C ILE A 955 -33.59 4.77 8.04
N ILE A 956 -34.09 4.60 9.27
CA ILE A 956 -33.82 5.51 10.38
C ILE A 956 -32.31 5.57 10.66
N ASN A 957 -31.63 4.42 10.72
CA ASN A 957 -30.20 4.38 10.93
C ASN A 957 -29.42 5.07 9.80
N ALA A 958 -29.81 4.88 8.54
CA ALA A 958 -29.16 5.51 7.41
C ALA A 958 -29.30 7.05 7.42
N ILE A 959 -30.48 7.58 7.79
CA ILE A 959 -30.73 9.03 7.93
C ILE A 959 -29.85 9.63 9.04
N LEU A 960 -29.73 8.93 10.16
CA LEU A 960 -28.90 9.36 11.28
C LEU A 960 -27.41 9.35 10.90
N ASP A 961 -26.95 8.30 10.22
CA ASP A 961 -25.57 8.18 9.75
C ASP A 961 -25.21 9.25 8.70
N SER A 962 -26.13 9.58 7.78
CA SER A 962 -25.89 10.60 6.75
C SER A 962 -25.80 12.00 7.35
N SER A 963 -26.61 12.28 8.36
CA SER A 963 -26.66 13.61 9.01
C SER A 963 -25.38 13.90 9.80
N GLN A 964 -24.80 12.89 10.47
CA GLN A 964 -23.49 13.02 11.13
C GLN A 964 -22.36 13.36 10.15
N ARG A 965 -22.41 12.84 8.92
CA ARG A 965 -21.39 13.11 7.88
C ARG A 965 -21.48 14.53 7.29
N LEU A 966 -22.62 15.21 7.39
CA LEU A 966 -22.84 16.52 6.76
C LEU A 966 -22.51 17.70 7.70
N GLU A 967 -22.64 17.55 9.02
CA GLU A 967 -22.52 18.67 9.97
C GLU A 967 -21.06 19.07 10.33
N LEU A 968 -20.03 18.34 9.88
CA LEU A 968 -18.61 18.69 10.09
C LEU A 968 -17.95 19.41 8.90
N GLY A 969 -18.71 19.69 7.84
CA GLY A 969 -18.25 20.46 6.67
C GLY A 969 -18.66 21.93 6.78
N GLY A 970 -17.68 22.82 6.87
CA GLY A 970 -17.90 24.27 6.83
C GLY A 970 -18.43 24.72 5.46
N CYS A 971 -19.74 24.78 5.28
CA CYS A 971 -20.36 25.70 4.33
C CYS A 971 -21.68 26.19 4.91
N GLY A 972 -21.77 27.49 5.18
CA GLY A 972 -22.97 28.14 5.67
C GLY A 972 -24.09 28.08 4.65
N GLN A 973 -24.93 27.05 4.72
CA GLN A 973 -26.32 27.12 4.31
C GLN A 973 -27.19 26.46 5.37
N SER A 974 -27.89 27.32 6.09
CA SER A 974 -29.00 27.01 6.96
C SER A 974 -30.09 26.23 6.18
N LYS A 975 -30.10 24.90 6.32
CA LYS A 975 -31.26 23.98 6.34
C LYS A 975 -30.78 22.53 6.24
N THR A 976 -30.31 21.97 7.36
CA THR A 976 -30.18 20.51 7.55
C THR A 976 -31.58 19.89 7.67
N SER A 977 -32.31 19.80 6.55
CA SER A 977 -33.55 19.03 6.47
C SER A 977 -33.23 17.58 6.10
N VAL A 978 -33.72 16.63 6.90
CA VAL A 978 -33.83 15.22 6.50
C VAL A 978 -34.45 15.15 5.09
N SER A 979 -33.92 14.30 4.20
CA SER A 979 -34.47 14.17 2.84
C SER A 979 -35.99 13.92 2.91
N PRO A 980 -36.82 14.85 2.41
CA PRO A 980 -38.27 14.78 2.58
C PRO A 980 -38.86 13.56 1.87
N GLU A 981 -38.22 13.09 0.80
CA GLU A 981 -38.68 11.94 0.00
C GLU A 981 -38.48 10.61 0.73
N ILE A 982 -37.29 10.39 1.31
CA ILE A 982 -37.02 9.17 2.10
C ILE A 982 -37.84 9.19 3.40
N LEU A 983 -38.02 10.36 4.01
CA LEU A 983 -38.91 10.52 5.16
C LEU A 983 -40.36 10.19 4.77
N CYS A 984 -40.83 10.59 3.59
CA CYS A 984 -42.17 10.23 3.10
C CYS A 984 -42.32 8.71 2.91
N ARG A 985 -41.30 8.02 2.36
CA ARG A 985 -41.30 6.55 2.28
C ARG A 985 -41.33 5.88 3.65
N LEU A 986 -40.61 6.45 4.63
CA LEU A 986 -40.70 5.98 6.02
C LEU A 986 -42.12 6.17 6.59
N GLN A 987 -42.78 7.30 6.31
CA GLN A 987 -44.18 7.52 6.73
C GLN A 987 -45.13 6.48 6.14
N GLU A 988 -44.95 6.11 4.86
CA GLU A 988 -45.76 5.08 4.20
C GLU A 988 -45.58 3.70 4.84
N LEU A 989 -44.33 3.28 5.07
CA LEU A 989 -44.02 1.99 5.73
C LEU A 989 -44.58 1.93 7.15
N VAL A 990 -44.46 3.03 7.91
CA VAL A 990 -45.00 3.13 9.27
C VAL A 990 -46.53 3.14 9.27
N LEU A 991 -47.16 3.74 8.26
CA LEU A 991 -48.61 3.67 8.08
C LEU A 991 -49.06 2.24 7.75
N GLU A 992 -48.34 1.53 6.86
CA GLU A 992 -48.63 0.13 6.54
C GLU A 992 -48.50 -0.78 7.78
N LEU A 993 -47.44 -0.59 8.58
CA LEU A 993 -47.26 -1.28 9.87
C LEU A 993 -48.46 -1.07 10.80
N ARG A 994 -49.03 0.14 10.82
CA ARG A 994 -50.22 0.44 11.65
C ARG A 994 -51.50 -0.17 11.09
N CYS A 995 -51.64 -0.22 9.76
CA CYS A 995 -52.84 -0.74 9.08
C CYS A 995 -52.88 -2.27 8.99
N ARG A 996 -51.75 -2.97 9.16
CA ARG A 996 -51.72 -4.44 9.14
C ARG A 996 -52.61 -5.01 10.28
N PRO A 997 -53.50 -5.98 9.98
CA PRO A 997 -54.27 -6.65 11.02
C PRO A 997 -53.29 -7.29 12.00
N LYS A 998 -53.37 -6.94 13.28
CA LYS A 998 -52.62 -7.63 14.36
C LYS A 998 -53.07 -9.08 14.37
N LEU A 999 -52.34 -9.98 13.69
CA LEU A 999 -52.69 -11.40 13.62
C LEU A 999 -52.57 -12.01 15.01
N LEU A 1000 -53.72 -12.44 15.55
CA LEU A 1000 -53.97 -13.19 16.78
C LEU A 1000 -53.56 -12.59 18.15
N PRO A 1001 -54.39 -12.79 19.20
CA PRO A 1001 -54.36 -12.01 20.45
C PRO A 1001 -53.42 -12.60 21.53
N GLY A 1002 -52.42 -13.39 21.14
CA GLY A 1002 -51.71 -14.31 22.05
C GLY A 1002 -50.36 -13.86 22.60
N CYS A 1003 -49.68 -12.86 22.00
CA CYS A 1003 -48.25 -12.63 22.30
C CYS A 1003 -47.81 -11.15 22.43
N LEU A 1004 -48.73 -10.22 22.70
CA LEU A 1004 -48.42 -8.77 22.71
C LEU A 1004 -47.97 -8.20 24.08
N ALA A 1005 -47.76 -9.03 25.09
CA ALA A 1005 -47.54 -8.54 26.46
C ALA A 1005 -46.10 -8.04 26.77
N ALA A 1006 -45.14 -8.13 25.83
CA ALA A 1006 -43.74 -7.74 26.10
C ALA A 1006 -42.95 -7.19 24.90
N GLN A 1007 -43.60 -6.74 23.82
CA GLN A 1007 -42.88 -6.21 22.67
C GLN A 1007 -42.75 -4.68 22.81
N ARG A 1008 -41.53 -4.20 23.11
CA ARG A 1008 -41.19 -2.78 23.13
C ARG A 1008 -41.54 -2.15 21.79
N HIS A 1009 -42.01 -0.91 21.80
CA HIS A 1009 -42.27 -0.13 20.59
C HIS A 1009 -41.03 -0.13 19.68
N PHE A 1010 -41.18 -0.64 18.45
CA PHE A 1010 -40.06 -0.87 17.51
C PHE A 1010 -39.19 0.38 17.32
N LEU A 1011 -39.82 1.55 17.09
CA LEU A 1011 -39.14 2.85 16.91
C LEU A 1011 -38.24 3.21 18.09
N PHE A 1012 -38.76 3.17 19.33
CA PHE A 1012 -37.96 3.50 20.52
C PHE A 1012 -36.89 2.43 20.79
N GLY A 1013 -37.15 1.16 20.45
CA GLY A 1013 -36.15 0.09 20.48
C GLY A 1013 -34.94 0.38 19.58
N ILE A 1014 -35.19 0.83 18.34
CA ILE A 1014 -34.13 1.22 17.39
C ILE A 1014 -33.33 2.41 17.91
N LEU A 1015 -34.01 3.47 18.36
CA LEU A 1015 -33.36 4.69 18.84
C LEU A 1015 -32.54 4.45 20.11
N GLN A 1016 -33.04 3.64 21.05
CA GLN A 1016 -32.34 3.31 22.29
C GLN A 1016 -31.15 2.37 22.04
N GLY A 1017 -31.30 1.35 21.17
CA GLY A 1017 -30.19 0.45 20.83
C GLY A 1017 -28.99 1.20 20.27
N ARG A 1018 -29.24 2.18 19.40
CA ARG A 1018 -28.20 3.04 18.81
C ARG A 1018 -27.42 3.87 19.82
N LEU A 1019 -28.07 4.29 20.91
CA LEU A 1019 -27.42 5.02 22.00
C LEU A 1019 -26.60 4.10 22.92
N ALA A 1020 -26.91 2.80 22.96
CA ALA A 1020 -26.24 1.81 23.79
C ALA A 1020 -25.00 1.17 23.13
N ASP A 1021 -24.97 1.08 21.79
CA ASP A 1021 -23.99 0.28 21.03
C ASP A 1021 -22.57 0.89 20.89
N ARG A 1022 -22.29 2.12 21.36
CA ARG A 1022 -20.99 2.80 21.11
C ARG A 1022 -19.97 2.65 22.26
N LYS A 1023 -18.72 2.31 21.92
CA LYS A 1023 -17.57 2.17 22.85
C LYS A 1023 -16.96 3.52 23.26
N HIS A 1024 -16.36 3.52 24.45
CA HIS A 1024 -15.94 4.67 25.27
C HIS A 1024 -14.90 5.57 24.57
N GLY A 1025 -15.34 6.77 24.16
CA GLY A 1025 -14.45 7.89 23.82
C GLY A 1025 -14.11 8.71 25.07
N SER A 1026 -13.53 9.90 24.88
CA SER A 1026 -13.46 10.85 25.99
C SER A 1026 -14.88 11.26 26.43
N ALA A 1027 -15.11 11.43 27.74
CA ALA A 1027 -16.45 11.71 28.27
C ALA A 1027 -17.12 12.94 27.63
N LEU A 1028 -16.33 13.91 27.14
CA LEU A 1028 -16.82 15.10 26.47
C LEU A 1028 -17.27 14.83 25.02
N GLU A 1029 -16.52 14.05 24.26
CA GLU A 1029 -16.88 13.68 22.88
C GLU A 1029 -18.15 12.82 22.85
N GLU A 1030 -18.28 11.90 23.80
CA GLU A 1030 -19.48 11.07 23.96
C GLU A 1030 -20.71 11.93 24.29
N GLN A 1031 -20.56 12.92 25.18
CA GLN A 1031 -21.64 13.84 25.53
C GLN A 1031 -22.09 14.70 24.35
N LEU A 1032 -21.14 15.25 23.58
CA LEU A 1032 -21.43 16.07 22.40
C LEU A 1032 -22.11 15.26 21.28
N TRP A 1033 -21.58 14.07 21.00
CA TRP A 1033 -22.19 13.16 20.03
C TRP A 1033 -23.61 12.76 20.45
N ARG A 1034 -23.81 12.39 21.72
CA ARG A 1034 -25.13 12.01 22.24
C ARG A 1034 -26.13 13.16 22.14
N GLN A 1035 -25.72 14.40 22.38
CA GLN A 1035 -26.57 15.57 22.20
C GLN A 1035 -26.96 15.79 20.73
N GLN A 1036 -26.01 15.67 19.80
CA GLN A 1036 -26.29 15.77 18.35
C GLN A 1036 -27.25 14.67 17.91
N GLU A 1037 -27.03 13.44 18.36
CA GLU A 1037 -27.86 12.30 17.99
C GLU A 1037 -29.31 12.45 18.45
N LEU A 1038 -29.50 12.91 19.68
CA LEU A 1038 -30.83 13.15 20.23
C LEU A 1038 -31.57 14.30 19.53
N LEU A 1039 -30.87 15.31 19.01
CA LEU A 1039 -31.49 16.34 18.16
C LEU A 1039 -32.01 15.76 16.84
N LEU A 1040 -31.28 14.81 16.24
CA LEU A 1040 -31.72 14.11 15.03
C LEU A 1040 -32.87 13.14 15.32
N HIS A 1041 -32.81 12.39 16.44
CA HIS A 1041 -33.93 11.55 16.89
C HIS A 1041 -35.22 12.38 16.99
N ARG A 1042 -35.15 13.58 17.60
CA ARG A 1042 -36.29 14.50 17.67
C ARG A 1042 -36.81 14.90 16.29
N ARG A 1043 -35.93 15.23 15.33
CA ARG A 1043 -36.34 15.61 13.97
C ARG A 1043 -37.06 14.47 13.26
N ILE A 1044 -36.57 13.23 13.38
CA ILE A 1044 -37.23 12.05 12.80
C ILE A 1044 -38.60 11.82 13.45
N LEU A 1045 -38.67 11.87 14.79
CA LEU A 1045 -39.93 11.67 15.52
C LEU A 1045 -41.02 12.67 15.09
N VAL A 1046 -40.68 13.96 14.99
CA VAL A 1046 -41.62 15.00 14.54
C VAL A 1046 -41.97 14.87 13.05
N GLY A 1047 -41.06 14.28 12.27
CA GLY A 1047 -41.26 14.00 10.84
C GLY A 1047 -42.19 12.82 10.57
N LEU A 1048 -42.48 11.97 11.55
CA LEU A 1048 -43.44 10.86 11.41
C LEU A 1048 -44.88 11.33 11.73
N PRO A 1049 -45.92 10.55 11.41
CA PRO A 1049 -47.28 10.89 11.81
C PRO A 1049 -47.43 10.90 13.34
N ALA A 1050 -48.05 11.93 13.92
CA ALA A 1050 -48.12 12.13 15.38
C ALA A 1050 -48.62 10.93 16.20
N SER A 1051 -49.53 10.15 15.61
CA SER A 1051 -50.07 8.93 16.22
C SER A 1051 -49.03 7.82 16.41
N THR A 1052 -47.87 7.87 15.76
CA THR A 1052 -46.83 6.83 15.88
C THR A 1052 -46.08 6.90 17.20
N LEU A 1053 -46.24 7.96 17.99
CA LEU A 1053 -45.63 8.05 19.33
C LEU A 1053 -46.38 7.19 20.37
N ILE A 1054 -47.62 6.80 20.09
CA ILE A 1054 -48.54 6.18 21.04
C ILE A 1054 -49.02 4.86 20.46
N THR A 1055 -48.85 3.78 21.22
CA THR A 1055 -49.37 2.47 20.82
C THR A 1055 -50.77 2.28 21.35
N THR A 1056 -51.61 1.61 20.56
CA THR A 1056 -52.93 1.16 21.01
C THR A 1056 -52.82 -0.31 21.41
N CYS A 1057 -53.16 -0.62 22.65
CA CYS A 1057 -53.11 -1.98 23.18
C CYS A 1057 -54.53 -2.51 23.39
N TRP A 1058 -54.74 -3.79 23.09
CA TRP A 1058 -56.01 -4.45 23.40
C TRP A 1058 -55.94 -5.02 24.81
N LYS A 1059 -56.61 -4.39 25.78
CA LYS A 1059 -56.63 -4.81 27.18
C LYS A 1059 -58.09 -4.93 27.64
N ARG A 1060 -58.48 -6.10 28.19
CA ARG A 1060 -59.82 -6.35 28.77
C ARG A 1060 -61.00 -6.02 27.82
N ASN A 1061 -60.94 -6.50 26.57
CA ASN A 1061 -61.95 -6.24 25.52
C ASN A 1061 -62.13 -4.76 25.11
N LYS A 1062 -61.20 -3.86 25.47
CA LYS A 1062 -61.17 -2.47 25.00
C LYS A 1062 -59.80 -2.11 24.43
N THR A 1063 -59.77 -1.20 23.47
CA THR A 1063 -58.56 -0.52 22.99
C THR A 1063 -58.16 0.59 23.96
N VAL A 1064 -56.98 0.48 24.54
CA VAL A 1064 -56.42 1.42 25.54
C VAL A 1064 -55.16 2.08 24.96
N LEU A 1065 -54.96 3.35 25.30
CA LEU A 1065 -53.76 4.11 24.90
C LEU A 1065 -52.56 3.72 25.78
N ASP A 1066 -51.42 3.43 25.17
CA ASP A 1066 -50.17 3.09 25.86
C ASP A 1066 -49.05 4.07 25.45
N CYS A 1067 -48.55 4.80 26.44
CA CYS A 1067 -47.53 5.84 26.29
C CYS A 1067 -46.22 5.51 27.04
N GLU A 1068 -46.10 4.31 27.61
CA GLU A 1068 -44.99 3.96 28.52
C GLU A 1068 -43.61 4.08 27.85
N ASP A 1069 -43.46 3.56 26.63
CA ASP A 1069 -42.17 3.59 25.92
C ASP A 1069 -41.73 5.03 25.59
N PHE A 1070 -42.67 5.91 25.23
CA PHE A 1070 -42.39 7.33 25.03
C PHE A 1070 -41.98 8.01 26.33
N PHE A 1071 -42.67 7.72 27.45
CA PHE A 1071 -42.31 8.25 28.76
C PHE A 1071 -40.92 7.81 29.21
N CYS A 1072 -40.59 6.53 29.02
CA CYS A 1072 -39.25 6.02 29.29
C CYS A 1072 -38.20 6.77 28.47
N PHE A 1073 -38.42 6.93 27.16
CA PHE A 1073 -37.48 7.65 26.28
C PHE A 1073 -37.31 9.13 26.64
N VAL A 1074 -38.39 9.82 27.02
CA VAL A 1074 -38.32 11.22 27.46
C VAL A 1074 -37.52 11.35 28.76
N ASN A 1075 -37.81 10.48 29.73
CA ASN A 1075 -37.21 10.53 31.06
C ASN A 1075 -35.75 10.05 31.08
N SER A 1076 -35.32 9.17 30.18
CA SER A 1076 -33.93 8.71 30.10
C SER A 1076 -33.07 9.62 29.23
N GLU A 1077 -33.57 10.00 28.04
CA GLU A 1077 -32.76 10.64 27.01
C GLU A 1077 -33.13 12.10 26.74
N LEU A 1078 -34.37 12.38 26.31
CA LEU A 1078 -34.72 13.71 25.76
C LEU A 1078 -34.64 14.85 26.77
N LYS A 1079 -34.88 14.59 28.06
CA LYS A 1079 -34.75 15.61 29.12
C LYS A 1079 -33.35 16.26 29.16
N ASN A 1080 -32.32 15.53 28.76
CA ASN A 1080 -30.92 15.96 28.84
C ASN A 1080 -30.52 16.97 27.75
N VAL A 1081 -31.37 17.17 26.73
CA VAL A 1081 -31.10 18.03 25.54
C VAL A 1081 -31.96 19.30 25.56
N CYS A 1082 -32.73 19.49 26.63
CA CYS A 1082 -33.67 20.59 26.77
C CYS A 1082 -32.95 21.90 27.11
N SER A 1083 -33.15 22.95 26.30
CA SER A 1083 -32.53 24.28 26.48
C SER A 1083 -32.77 24.92 27.86
N ARG A 1084 -33.92 24.64 28.49
CA ARG A 1084 -34.29 25.14 29.82
C ARG A 1084 -34.20 24.10 30.94
N GLY A 1085 -33.71 22.89 30.65
CA GLY A 1085 -33.56 21.80 31.63
C GLY A 1085 -34.85 21.14 32.15
N TYR A 1086 -35.97 21.86 32.23
CA TYR A 1086 -37.26 21.33 32.74
C TYR A 1086 -38.38 21.18 31.69
N ALA A 1087 -38.17 21.64 30.45
CA ALA A 1087 -39.20 21.64 29.41
C ALA A 1087 -38.66 21.16 28.05
N LEU A 1088 -39.44 20.32 27.37
CA LEU A 1088 -39.21 19.91 25.99
C LEU A 1088 -39.45 21.07 25.01
N SER A 1089 -38.93 20.96 23.79
CA SER A 1089 -39.21 21.89 22.69
C SER A 1089 -40.68 21.81 22.24
N TYR A 1090 -41.23 22.94 21.77
CA TYR A 1090 -42.62 23.00 21.29
C TYR A 1090 -42.99 21.89 20.29
N ASP A 1091 -42.12 21.60 19.33
CA ASP A 1091 -42.43 20.66 18.24
C ASP A 1091 -42.78 19.26 18.75
N ILE A 1092 -41.98 18.70 19.66
CA ILE A 1092 -42.22 17.36 20.23
C ILE A 1092 -43.42 17.37 21.19
N THR A 1093 -43.60 18.44 21.97
CA THR A 1093 -44.75 18.57 22.87
C THR A 1093 -46.04 18.61 22.07
N ALA A 1094 -46.14 19.48 21.05
CA ALA A 1094 -47.30 19.55 20.18
C ALA A 1094 -47.54 18.23 19.43
N HIS A 1095 -46.48 17.55 19.01
CA HIS A 1095 -46.57 16.25 18.34
C HIS A 1095 -47.17 15.17 19.26
N PHE A 1096 -46.75 15.10 20.53
CA PHE A 1096 -47.33 14.17 21.50
C PHE A 1096 -48.84 14.39 21.69
N PHE A 1097 -49.28 15.62 21.97
CA PHE A 1097 -50.72 15.89 22.16
C PHE A 1097 -51.53 15.66 20.88
N ARG A 1098 -51.03 16.06 19.72
CA ARG A 1098 -51.68 15.73 18.43
C ARG A 1098 -51.80 14.23 18.22
N GLY A 1099 -50.77 13.48 18.61
CA GLY A 1099 -50.72 12.03 18.57
C GLY A 1099 -51.74 11.39 19.48
N LEU A 1100 -51.86 11.90 20.71
CA LEU A 1100 -52.81 11.43 21.72
C LEU A 1100 -54.25 11.54 21.22
N LEU A 1101 -54.60 12.67 20.61
CA LEU A 1101 -55.92 12.89 20.01
C LEU A 1101 -56.18 12.03 18.77
N ASN A 1102 -55.15 11.69 18.00
CA ASN A 1102 -55.30 10.85 16.80
C ASN A 1102 -55.33 9.36 17.13
N ALA A 1103 -54.61 8.92 18.16
CA ALA A 1103 -54.61 7.54 18.62
C ALA A 1103 -55.91 7.19 19.36
N SER A 1104 -56.54 8.16 20.03
CA SER A 1104 -57.82 7.96 20.72
C SER A 1104 -59.01 7.71 19.79
N LEU A 1105 -58.87 7.92 18.47
CA LEU A 1105 -59.87 7.52 17.47
C LEU A 1105 -60.07 6.01 17.39
N ASP A 1106 -59.04 5.23 17.74
CA ASP A 1106 -59.11 3.77 17.74
C ASP A 1106 -59.76 3.24 19.04
N CYS A 1107 -60.11 4.11 19.99
CA CYS A 1107 -60.72 3.80 21.28
C CYS A 1107 -62.25 3.94 21.24
N GLU A 1108 -62.96 3.13 22.02
CA GLU A 1108 -64.42 3.25 22.18
C GLU A 1108 -64.81 4.59 22.83
N ASP A 1109 -64.12 4.96 23.92
CA ASP A 1109 -64.36 6.19 24.71
C ASP A 1109 -63.13 7.12 24.65
N ALA A 1110 -63.03 7.91 23.58
CA ALA A 1110 -61.86 8.76 23.32
C ALA A 1110 -61.59 9.80 24.43
N ALA A 1111 -62.62 10.39 25.05
CA ALA A 1111 -62.46 11.41 26.08
C ALA A 1111 -61.95 10.85 27.42
N GLU A 1112 -62.40 9.65 27.79
CA GLU A 1112 -61.97 8.98 29.02
C GLU A 1112 -60.51 8.53 28.90
N GLU A 1113 -60.14 7.91 27.79
CA GLU A 1113 -58.77 7.40 27.57
C GLU A 1113 -57.73 8.54 27.42
N VAL A 1114 -58.09 9.66 26.80
CA VAL A 1114 -57.23 10.87 26.79
C VAL A 1114 -57.03 11.41 28.20
N SER A 1115 -58.09 11.47 29.01
CA SER A 1115 -58.00 11.96 30.40
C SER A 1115 -57.12 11.04 31.24
N LYS A 1116 -57.27 9.72 31.09
CA LYS A 1116 -56.46 8.70 31.75
C LYS A 1116 -54.98 8.72 31.33
N ALA A 1117 -54.69 8.99 30.06
CA ALA A 1117 -53.31 9.17 29.61
C ALA A 1117 -52.66 10.41 30.24
N LEU A 1118 -53.40 11.53 30.33
CA LEU A 1118 -52.91 12.77 30.96
C LEU A 1118 -52.71 12.63 32.47
N THR A 1119 -53.58 11.91 33.19
CA THR A 1119 -53.35 11.61 34.62
C THR A 1119 -52.14 10.69 34.80
N THR A 1120 -51.91 9.75 33.88
CA THR A 1120 -50.70 8.92 33.88
C THR A 1120 -49.44 9.76 33.62
N CYS A 1121 -49.50 10.77 32.74
CA CYS A 1121 -48.39 11.72 32.54
C CYS A 1121 -47.98 12.43 33.84
N GLN A 1122 -48.94 12.80 34.71
CA GLN A 1122 -48.66 13.49 35.97
C GLN A 1122 -47.76 12.67 36.90
N THR A 1123 -47.88 11.34 36.87
CA THR A 1123 -47.11 10.44 37.74
C THR A 1123 -45.84 9.90 37.08
N LYS A 1124 -45.90 9.54 35.79
CA LYS A 1124 -44.81 8.85 35.09
C LYS A 1124 -43.92 9.76 34.26
N CYS A 1125 -44.42 10.85 33.67
CA CYS A 1125 -43.63 11.75 32.83
C CYS A 1125 -44.09 13.22 32.97
N PRO A 1126 -43.82 13.87 34.13
CA PRO A 1126 -44.30 15.21 34.42
C PRO A 1126 -43.72 16.27 33.47
N VAL A 1127 -42.55 16.02 32.88
CA VAL A 1127 -41.86 16.92 31.94
C VAL A 1127 -42.71 17.27 30.72
N VAL A 1128 -43.54 16.34 30.23
CA VAL A 1128 -44.45 16.60 29.11
C VAL A 1128 -45.50 17.67 29.48
N LEU A 1129 -46.08 17.59 30.68
CA LEU A 1129 -47.05 18.57 31.16
C LEU A 1129 -46.41 19.91 31.52
N LEU A 1130 -45.20 19.91 32.08
CA LEU A 1130 -44.41 21.13 32.28
C LEU A 1130 -44.12 21.84 30.95
N SER A 1131 -43.78 21.08 29.91
CA SER A 1131 -43.59 21.63 28.57
C SER A 1131 -44.90 22.17 27.97
N ALA A 1132 -46.02 21.49 28.22
CA ALA A 1132 -47.34 21.96 27.80
C ALA A 1132 -47.70 23.29 28.46
N ALA A 1133 -47.42 23.45 29.76
CA ALA A 1133 -47.67 24.69 30.50
C ALA A 1133 -46.86 25.86 29.95
N LEU A 1134 -45.58 25.63 29.62
CA LEU A 1134 -44.71 26.65 29.01
C LEU A 1134 -45.22 27.09 27.62
N TRP A 1135 -45.66 26.13 26.79
CA TRP A 1135 -46.06 26.38 25.41
C TRP A 1135 -47.58 26.54 25.19
N TRP A 1136 -48.35 26.62 26.28
CA TRP A 1136 -49.81 26.54 26.25
C TRP A 1136 -50.50 27.51 25.27
N PRO A 1137 -50.10 28.80 25.16
CA PRO A 1137 -50.75 29.72 24.23
C PRO A 1137 -50.66 29.31 22.76
N ARG A 1138 -49.58 28.60 22.39
CA ARG A 1138 -49.40 28.06 21.02
C ARG A 1138 -50.05 26.68 20.85
N LEU A 1139 -50.28 25.96 21.95
CA LEU A 1139 -50.79 24.60 21.94
C LEU A 1139 -52.32 24.57 21.99
N GLU A 1140 -52.94 25.42 22.83
CA GLU A 1140 -54.39 25.50 23.02
C GLU A 1140 -55.18 25.61 21.71
N PRO A 1141 -54.93 26.57 20.80
CA PRO A 1141 -55.73 26.69 19.57
C PRO A 1141 -55.60 25.46 18.65
N VAL A 1142 -54.44 24.80 18.68
CA VAL A 1142 -54.18 23.57 17.89
C VAL A 1142 -55.00 22.41 18.42
N LEU A 1143 -55.02 22.20 19.74
CA LEU A 1143 -55.77 21.09 20.35
C LEU A 1143 -57.27 21.31 20.25
N CYS A 1144 -57.74 22.54 20.48
CA CYS A 1144 -59.17 22.86 20.41
C CYS A 1144 -59.72 22.68 19.00
N SER A 1145 -58.98 23.15 17.98
CA SER A 1145 -59.39 22.99 16.59
C SER A 1145 -59.37 21.53 16.14
N GLN A 1146 -58.35 20.75 16.54
CA GLN A 1146 -58.26 19.33 16.23
C GLN A 1146 -59.37 18.52 16.92
N TRP A 1147 -59.64 18.76 18.22
CA TRP A 1147 -60.69 18.08 18.96
C TRP A 1147 -62.07 18.35 18.36
N LYS A 1148 -62.36 19.63 18.06
CA LYS A 1148 -63.62 20.01 17.40
C LYS A 1148 -63.79 19.34 16.04
N ARG A 1149 -62.70 19.22 15.25
CA ARG A 1149 -62.71 18.57 13.94
C ARG A 1149 -62.94 17.05 14.03
N LEU A 1150 -62.37 16.38 15.03
CA LEU A 1150 -62.42 14.93 15.16
C LEU A 1150 -63.70 14.42 15.84
N PHE A 1151 -64.16 15.11 16.90
CA PHE A 1151 -65.21 14.60 17.78
C PHE A 1151 -66.47 15.49 17.85
N GLY A 1152 -66.39 16.76 17.47
CA GLY A 1152 -67.53 17.70 17.55
C GLY A 1152 -68.08 17.95 18.97
N ALA A 1153 -67.38 17.45 20.00
CA ALA A 1153 -67.78 17.39 21.40
C ALA A 1153 -67.02 18.41 22.28
N PRO A 1154 -67.47 18.69 23.53
CA PRO A 1154 -66.65 19.41 24.52
C PRO A 1154 -65.30 18.71 24.75
N LEU A 1155 -64.28 19.47 25.15
CA LEU A 1155 -62.95 18.92 25.43
C LEU A 1155 -63.00 17.83 26.51
N ALA A 1156 -62.07 16.88 26.43
CA ALA A 1156 -61.84 15.93 27.51
C ALA A 1156 -61.56 16.67 28.83
N GLU A 1157 -62.02 16.09 29.95
CA GLU A 1157 -62.03 16.73 31.27
C GLU A 1157 -60.63 17.27 31.66
N GLU A 1158 -59.59 16.46 31.52
CA GLU A 1158 -58.22 16.87 31.85
C GLU A 1158 -57.66 17.96 30.93
N LEU A 1159 -58.04 17.99 29.64
CA LEU A 1159 -57.64 19.07 28.72
C LEU A 1159 -58.32 20.39 29.06
N ASP A 1160 -59.57 20.34 29.49
CA ASP A 1160 -60.30 21.53 29.95
C ASP A 1160 -59.78 22.03 31.30
N ARG A 1161 -59.31 21.13 32.19
CA ARG A 1161 -58.58 21.50 33.42
C ARG A 1161 -57.28 22.25 33.11
N LEU A 1162 -56.47 21.78 32.15
CA LEU A 1162 -55.25 22.51 31.72
C LEU A 1162 -55.56 23.92 31.21
N ARG A 1163 -56.63 24.07 30.42
CA ARG A 1163 -57.14 25.39 29.98
C ARG A 1163 -57.56 26.24 31.18
N GLY A 1164 -58.29 25.63 32.12
CA GLY A 1164 -58.72 26.26 33.37
C GLY A 1164 -57.55 26.87 34.14
N TRP A 1165 -56.45 26.14 34.29
CA TRP A 1165 -55.25 26.60 35.01
C TRP A 1165 -54.55 27.77 34.31
N HIS A 1166 -54.38 27.73 32.99
CA HIS A 1166 -53.83 28.86 32.24
C HIS A 1166 -54.71 30.11 32.33
N SER A 1167 -56.04 29.95 32.17
CA SER A 1167 -56.99 31.05 32.28
C SER A 1167 -57.05 31.66 33.68
N SER A 1168 -56.82 30.86 34.72
CA SER A 1168 -56.76 31.31 36.11
C SER A 1168 -55.46 32.05 36.40
N GLY A 1169 -54.33 31.60 35.85
CA GLY A 1169 -53.03 32.29 35.98
C GLY A 1169 -53.01 33.65 35.27
N THR A 1170 -53.54 33.71 34.06
CA THR A 1170 -53.69 34.99 33.32
C THR A 1170 -54.65 35.95 34.01
N ARG A 1171 -55.82 35.48 34.48
CA ARG A 1171 -56.75 36.32 35.29
C ARG A 1171 -56.13 36.78 36.60
N PHE A 1172 -55.33 35.94 37.26
CA PHE A 1172 -54.60 36.34 38.47
C PHE A 1172 -53.65 37.52 38.17
N LEU A 1173 -52.85 37.43 37.09
CA LEU A 1173 -51.91 38.48 36.69
C LEU A 1173 -52.61 39.76 36.18
N CYS A 1174 -53.72 39.64 35.44
CA CYS A 1174 -54.42 40.77 34.85
C CYS A 1174 -55.39 41.48 35.81
N SER A 1175 -56.04 40.75 36.73
CA SER A 1175 -57.12 41.30 37.56
C SER A 1175 -57.06 40.92 39.05
N GLY A 1176 -56.01 40.23 39.52
CA GLY A 1176 -55.84 39.86 40.93
C GLY A 1176 -56.87 38.83 41.44
N ALA A 1177 -57.49 38.06 40.54
CA ALA A 1177 -58.52 37.07 40.90
C ALA A 1177 -57.94 35.89 41.69
N VAL A 1178 -58.71 35.30 42.62
CA VAL A 1178 -58.25 34.17 43.46
C VAL A 1178 -57.81 32.98 42.60
N PHE A 1179 -56.59 32.50 42.84
CA PHE A 1179 -56.00 31.37 42.14
C PHE A 1179 -56.40 30.04 42.82
N PRO A 1180 -56.84 29.01 42.08
CA PRO A 1180 -57.31 27.75 42.67
C PRO A 1180 -56.14 26.93 43.27
N LEU A 1181 -56.33 26.38 44.48
CA LEU A 1181 -55.29 25.67 45.27
C LEU A 1181 -55.50 24.15 45.36
N SER A 1182 -56.54 23.59 44.73
CA SER A 1182 -56.94 22.18 44.89
C SER A 1182 -56.20 21.19 43.99
N ASP A 1183 -55.37 21.69 43.07
CA ASP A 1183 -54.69 20.94 42.01
C ASP A 1183 -53.18 20.78 42.28
N PRO A 1184 -52.46 19.87 41.59
CA PRO A 1184 -51.05 19.61 41.86
C PRO A 1184 -50.19 20.90 41.85
N PRO A 1185 -49.52 21.24 42.96
CA PRO A 1185 -48.91 22.56 43.15
C PRO A 1185 -47.78 22.83 42.16
N TRP A 1186 -47.02 21.81 41.74
CA TRP A 1186 -45.95 21.99 40.75
C TRP A 1186 -46.46 22.37 39.35
N LEU A 1187 -47.65 21.90 38.97
CA LEU A 1187 -48.23 22.15 37.65
C LEU A 1187 -48.90 23.52 37.60
N LEU A 1188 -49.63 23.87 38.66
CA LEU A 1188 -50.14 25.22 38.90
C LEU A 1188 -49.02 26.28 38.87
N ALA A 1189 -47.90 26.01 39.53
CA ALA A 1189 -46.71 26.87 39.49
C ALA A 1189 -46.15 27.00 38.07
N ALA A 1190 -46.12 25.93 37.28
CA ALA A 1190 -45.61 25.96 35.91
C ALA A 1190 -46.48 26.85 34.98
N PHE A 1191 -47.81 26.77 35.09
CA PHE A 1191 -48.72 27.63 34.32
C PHE A 1191 -48.63 29.10 34.76
N LEU A 1192 -48.51 29.36 36.06
CA LEU A 1192 -48.30 30.71 36.58
C LEU A 1192 -46.96 31.29 36.10
N HIS A 1193 -45.88 30.52 36.18
CA HIS A 1193 -44.55 30.91 35.70
C HIS A 1193 -44.53 31.14 34.18
N GLY A 1194 -45.20 30.28 33.40
CA GLY A 1194 -45.36 30.44 31.95
C GLY A 1194 -46.12 31.72 31.58
N ALA A 1195 -47.16 32.07 32.34
CA ALA A 1195 -47.90 33.32 32.15
C ALA A 1195 -47.04 34.56 32.52
N ILE A 1196 -46.24 34.47 33.60
CA ILE A 1196 -45.30 35.53 34.01
C ILE A 1196 -44.26 35.80 32.90
N LEU A 1197 -43.68 34.77 32.30
CA LEU A 1197 -42.69 34.90 31.22
C LEU A 1197 -43.24 35.58 29.96
N GLN A 1198 -44.56 35.57 29.75
CA GLN A 1198 -45.22 36.18 28.59
C GLN A 1198 -45.57 37.67 28.83
N HIS A 1199 -45.80 38.06 30.08
CA HIS A 1199 -46.12 39.43 30.49
C HIS A 1199 -44.86 40.14 31.04
N SER A 1200 -43.86 40.40 30.19
CA SER A 1200 -42.55 40.92 30.60
C SER A 1200 -42.51 42.39 31.06
N GLU A 1201 -43.65 43.05 31.29
CA GLU A 1201 -43.71 44.50 31.58
C GLU A 1201 -44.32 44.89 32.94
N LEU A 1202 -44.70 43.94 33.81
CA LEU A 1202 -45.27 44.26 35.12
C LEU A 1202 -44.27 44.04 36.28
N PRO A 1203 -44.13 44.99 37.23
CA PRO A 1203 -43.34 44.78 38.44
C PRO A 1203 -43.98 43.68 39.29
N LEU A 1204 -43.38 42.49 39.27
CA LEU A 1204 -43.81 41.26 39.95
C LEU A 1204 -43.90 41.39 41.49
N GLN A 1205 -43.36 42.46 42.06
CA GLN A 1205 -43.15 42.63 43.50
C GLN A 1205 -44.42 42.89 44.33
N VAL A 1206 -45.53 43.31 43.72
CA VAL A 1206 -46.68 43.84 44.49
C VAL A 1206 -47.81 42.81 44.69
N GLN A 1207 -47.91 41.73 43.90
CA GLN A 1207 -49.04 40.79 43.97
C GLN A 1207 -48.74 39.44 44.66
N LEU A 1208 -47.47 39.07 44.87
CA LEU A 1208 -47.08 37.79 45.49
C LEU A 1208 -47.01 37.82 47.03
N THR A 1209 -47.15 39.00 47.65
CA THR A 1209 -46.97 39.24 49.08
C THR A 1209 -48.22 39.00 49.95
N GLY A 1210 -49.37 38.67 49.35
CA GLY A 1210 -50.61 38.37 50.06
C GLY A 1210 -50.85 36.87 50.26
N SER A 1211 -50.38 36.31 51.39
CA SER A 1211 -50.79 35.09 52.13
C SER A 1211 -51.75 34.01 51.54
N LEU A 1212 -51.77 33.72 50.24
CA LEU A 1212 -52.71 32.77 49.63
C LEU A 1212 -52.04 31.61 48.89
N PHE A 1213 -50.71 31.47 48.96
CA PHE A 1213 -49.99 30.42 48.25
C PHE A 1213 -49.42 29.36 49.19
N SER A 1214 -49.57 28.09 48.83
CA SER A 1214 -48.96 26.98 49.57
C SER A 1214 -47.43 27.02 49.43
N LEU A 1215 -46.70 26.60 50.47
CA LEU A 1215 -45.23 26.56 50.48
C LEU A 1215 -44.67 25.77 49.28
N GLN A 1216 -45.35 24.68 48.90
CA GLN A 1216 -44.96 23.84 47.77
C GLN A 1216 -45.05 24.57 46.42
N LEU A 1217 -46.02 25.47 46.24
CA LEU A 1217 -46.15 26.30 45.04
C LEU A 1217 -44.97 27.27 44.91
N LEU A 1218 -44.60 27.95 46.00
CA LEU A 1218 -43.48 28.89 46.02
C LEU A 1218 -42.13 28.20 45.77
N VAL A 1219 -41.93 27.00 46.31
CA VAL A 1219 -40.74 26.19 46.05
C VAL A 1219 -40.63 25.80 44.57
N ALA A 1220 -41.75 25.43 43.94
CA ALA A 1220 -41.77 25.13 42.51
C ALA A 1220 -41.47 26.37 41.64
N LEU A 1221 -42.01 27.55 41.98
CA LEU A 1221 -41.70 28.81 41.28
C LEU A 1221 -40.22 29.20 41.41
N LEU A 1222 -39.63 29.02 42.60
CA LEU A 1222 -38.20 29.24 42.83
C LEU A 1222 -37.36 28.30 41.95
N PHE A 1223 -37.75 27.02 41.88
CA PHE A 1223 -37.06 26.03 41.04
C PHE A 1223 -37.05 26.42 39.55
N PHE A 1224 -38.19 26.81 38.98
CA PHE A 1224 -38.25 27.26 37.58
C PHE A 1224 -37.42 28.53 37.32
N SER A 1225 -37.49 29.49 38.25
CA SER A 1225 -36.72 30.75 38.15
C SER A 1225 -35.21 30.51 38.19
N LEU A 1226 -34.74 29.57 39.03
CA LEU A 1226 -33.33 29.18 39.11
C LEU A 1226 -32.86 28.48 37.83
N LEU A 1227 -33.66 27.59 37.26
CA LEU A 1227 -33.31 26.91 36.01
C LEU A 1227 -33.28 27.85 34.81
N ASP A 1228 -34.21 28.80 34.72
CA ASP A 1228 -34.17 29.84 33.69
C ASP A 1228 -32.94 30.76 33.85
N LEU A 1229 -32.53 31.08 35.10
CA LEU A 1229 -31.29 31.81 35.38
C LEU A 1229 -30.04 31.03 34.93
N ILE A 1230 -29.98 29.72 35.21
CA ILE A 1230 -28.90 28.85 34.77
C ILE A 1230 -28.85 28.78 33.24
N SER A 1231 -30.01 28.60 32.58
CA SER A 1231 -30.12 28.60 31.12
C SER A 1231 -29.61 29.91 30.51
N ALA A 1232 -30.00 31.06 31.07
CA ALA A 1232 -29.55 32.37 30.63
C ALA A 1232 -28.03 32.61 30.83
N ARG A 1233 -27.39 31.93 31.80
CA ARG A 1233 -25.94 31.99 32.03
C ARG A 1233 -25.14 31.06 31.11
N ILE A 1234 -25.69 29.89 30.77
CA ILE A 1234 -25.04 28.89 29.90
C ILE A 1234 -25.13 29.30 28.43
N ALA A 1235 -26.25 29.90 28.01
CA ALA A 1235 -26.45 30.42 26.66
C ALA A 1235 -26.92 31.88 26.73
N PRO A 1236 -26.00 32.84 26.99
CA PRO A 1236 -26.32 34.26 26.89
C PRO A 1236 -26.75 34.55 25.45
N LYS A 1237 -27.89 35.23 25.29
CA LYS A 1237 -28.44 35.61 23.98
C LYS A 1237 -27.45 36.39 23.14
#